data_AF-A0A1N6QP78-F1
#
_entry.id   AF-A0A1N6QP78-F1
#
_cell.length_a   1.000
_cell.length_b   1.000
_cell.length_c   1.000
_cell.angle_alpha   90.00
_cell.angle_beta   90.00
_cell.angle_gamma   90.00
#
_symmetry.space_group_name_H-M   'P 1'
#
loop_
_entity.id
_entity.type
_entity.pdbx_description
1 polymer ?
#
loop_
_entity_poly.entity_id
_entity_poly.type
_entity_poly.pdbx_seq_one_letter_code
_entity_poly.pdbx_strand_id
1 'polypeptide(L)'
;MNDLVSILDGNTFLVTDQRGDVEPSFDFPTGLFSFDTRFLSTWLLTLDGERLHPLSIDDARSYRTRFFLAPGEPTHYLDAKVSVIRSRAIGGSFNEELTVLNHSGEQVEFRLRLDIGADFADLFEVKSPRQKKGRATAMVNGDELRLIYRREAFHRETVITTSEPADIDVAGMTFHVRVDRHGEWTTRLHVATVVYGARGEDIRASLRYGGSRDMAAIEAEQSELIERAPKLGCDCEPLATAYRQSLDDLAALRYESIALGVRLLAAGLPWFMTLFGRDSMFTSLQVLPFLPELVPPTLQILAGLQGHRVDDFRDEEPGKILHELRYGESAGFEEQPHSPYYGSADATPLFVILLDEYERWTGDSQLVLLLESAARAALGWIDTYGDLLGTGYIWFQTRNPQTGLQNQCWKDSPDSISFSDGRLPGFPRATCELQGYAYDAKMRGARLARKFWNDPEYADRLEREAAQLKERFNRDFWIPEKEYFALALDGDGRQVDALSSNIGHLLWSGIVDETRAGRIVDHLLGPRLFSGWGVRTLADDQGRYNPIGYHVGTVWPFDNSIIAWGLHRYGYREEAGRICDAMLAASRYFNGRLPEAFAGYERSLTDFPVRYPTASSPQAWSTGTPLLLLRVMLGLEPQGEHLVIDPAVPEGMGRIELLDIPGRWGTVDALGRSRTPLDGRRP
;
A
#
# COMPACT_ATOMS: atom_id res chain seq x y z
N MET A 1 -5.27 21.71 6.24
CA MET A 1 -4.69 20.39 6.58
C MET A 1 -3.37 20.68 7.23
N ASN A 2 -3.12 20.15 8.43
CA ASN A 2 -1.76 20.20 8.97
C ASN A 2 -0.93 19.25 8.11
N ASP A 3 0.12 19.77 7.48
CA ASP A 3 1.08 18.93 6.76
C ASP A 3 1.76 18.02 7.80
N LEU A 4 1.65 16.71 7.58
CA LEU A 4 2.26 15.70 8.45
C LEU A 4 3.61 15.30 7.87
N VAL A 5 4.53 14.96 8.77
CA VAL A 5 5.84 14.40 8.42
C VAL A 5 5.90 12.98 8.95
N SER A 6 6.35 12.05 8.11
CA SER A 6 6.44 10.65 8.49
C SER A 6 7.78 10.03 8.15
N ILE A 7 8.28 9.19 9.05
CA ILE A 7 9.38 8.27 8.79
C ILE A 7 8.93 6.84 9.07
N LEU A 8 9.43 5.88 8.28
CA LEU A 8 9.06 4.47 8.38
C LEU A 8 10.22 3.55 7.99
N ASP A 9 10.17 2.35 8.56
CA ASP A 9 11.02 1.22 8.24
C ASP A 9 10.20 -0.05 8.48
N GLY A 10 9.67 -0.62 7.40
CA GLY A 10 8.73 -1.71 7.47
C GLY A 10 7.47 -1.32 8.24
N ASN A 11 7.09 -2.10 9.25
CA ASN A 11 5.89 -1.89 10.06
C ASN A 11 6.11 -1.03 11.31
N THR A 12 7.27 -0.38 11.45
CA THR A 12 7.56 0.61 12.49
C THR A 12 7.62 1.99 11.84
N PHE A 13 6.83 2.93 12.34
CA PHE A 13 6.72 4.25 11.73
C PHE A 13 6.36 5.33 12.74
N LEU A 14 6.74 6.58 12.46
CA LEU A 14 6.42 7.76 13.25
C LEU A 14 5.73 8.77 12.36
N VAL A 15 4.59 9.29 12.82
CA VAL A 15 3.85 10.39 12.17
C VAL A 15 3.78 11.56 13.14
N THR A 16 4.28 12.73 12.71
CA THR A 16 4.32 13.96 13.50
C THR A 16 3.79 15.15 12.72
N ASP A 17 3.58 16.27 13.39
CA ASP A 17 3.39 17.55 12.71
C ASP A 17 4.72 18.11 12.13
N GLN A 18 4.67 19.29 11.53
CA GLN A 18 5.84 19.99 10.97
C GLN A 18 6.89 20.43 12.01
N ARG A 19 6.57 20.43 13.31
CA ARG A 19 7.53 20.69 14.40
C ARG A 19 8.26 19.43 14.85
N GLY A 20 7.82 18.28 14.36
CA GLY A 20 8.19 16.98 14.90
C GLY A 20 7.38 16.61 16.15
N ASP A 21 6.34 17.35 16.51
CA ASP A 21 5.58 17.05 17.71
C ASP A 21 4.52 15.96 17.45
N VAL A 22 4.30 15.12 18.45
CA VAL A 22 3.20 14.16 18.49
C VAL A 22 2.20 14.59 19.55
N GLU A 23 0.99 14.91 19.11
CA GLU A 23 -0.16 15.15 19.99
C GLU A 23 -1.28 14.20 19.60
N PRO A 24 -2.04 13.63 20.56
CA PRO A 24 -3.19 12.82 20.24
C PRO A 24 -4.20 13.63 19.41
N SER A 25 -4.40 13.24 18.15
CA SER A 25 -5.42 13.81 17.27
C SER A 25 -6.45 12.74 16.92
N PHE A 26 -7.71 13.17 16.80
CA PHE A 26 -8.79 12.34 16.24
C PHE A 26 -8.78 12.37 14.71
N ASP A 27 -8.17 13.38 14.10
CA ASP A 27 -8.22 13.61 12.66
C ASP A 27 -7.13 12.83 11.91
N PHE A 28 -5.98 12.61 12.56
CA PHE A 28 -4.83 11.93 11.96
C PHE A 28 -4.10 11.06 12.97
N PRO A 29 -3.55 9.89 12.55
CA PRO A 29 -2.88 8.96 13.45
C PRO A 29 -1.44 9.40 13.72
N THR A 30 -1.26 10.51 14.43
CA THR A 30 0.03 10.92 14.97
C THR A 30 0.49 9.92 16.05
N GLY A 31 1.80 9.63 16.06
CA GLY A 31 2.39 8.70 17.02
C GLY A 31 3.55 7.88 16.49
N LEU A 32 4.24 7.20 17.40
CA LEU A 32 5.16 6.11 17.07
C LEU A 32 4.38 4.80 17.10
N PHE A 33 4.34 4.10 15.98
CA PHE A 33 3.62 2.86 15.81
C PHE A 33 4.57 1.72 15.49
N SER A 34 4.25 0.53 15.99
CA SER A 34 4.96 -0.71 15.68
C SER A 34 3.99 -1.89 15.89
N PHE A 35 3.88 -2.79 14.92
CA PHE A 35 3.01 -3.99 14.99
C PHE A 35 1.58 -3.65 15.47
N ASP A 36 0.92 -2.74 14.75
CA ASP A 36 -0.45 -2.22 14.99
C ASP A 36 -0.68 -1.52 16.36
N THR A 37 0.36 -1.24 17.14
CA THR A 37 0.26 -0.55 18.44
C THR A 37 0.91 0.83 18.40
N ARG A 38 0.24 1.87 18.93
CA ARG A 38 0.83 3.20 19.16
C ARG A 38 1.64 3.24 20.46
N PHE A 39 2.96 3.12 20.36
CA PHE A 39 3.90 3.15 21.48
C PHE A 39 4.19 4.56 22.03
N LEU A 40 3.97 5.61 21.23
CA LEU A 40 3.98 7.00 21.70
C LEU A 40 2.76 7.73 21.14
N SER A 41 1.96 8.30 22.04
CA SER A 41 0.83 9.19 21.71
C SER A 41 1.14 10.65 22.00
N THR A 42 2.19 10.92 22.77
CA THR A 42 2.66 12.27 23.08
C THR A 42 4.19 12.33 22.98
N TRP A 43 4.70 13.32 22.25
CA TRP A 43 6.12 13.62 22.11
C TRP A 43 6.29 15.11 21.78
N LEU A 44 6.34 15.94 22.83
CA LEU A 44 6.17 17.39 22.72
C LEU A 44 7.37 18.15 23.24
N LEU A 45 8.03 18.90 22.36
CA LEU A 45 9.22 19.65 22.70
C LEU A 45 8.88 21.12 23.00
N THR A 46 9.30 21.61 24.17
CA THR A 46 9.23 23.02 24.54
C THR A 46 10.58 23.52 25.04
N LEU A 47 10.86 24.79 24.75
CA LEU A 47 12.04 25.51 25.22
C LEU A 47 11.57 26.69 26.08
N ASP A 48 11.95 26.71 27.35
CA ASP A 48 11.47 27.68 28.35
C ASP A 48 9.94 27.75 28.47
N GLY A 49 9.26 26.64 28.18
CA GLY A 49 7.80 26.53 28.19
C GLY A 49 7.13 27.01 26.90
N GLU A 50 7.90 27.48 25.91
CA GLU A 50 7.37 27.88 24.61
C GLU A 50 7.46 26.77 23.57
N ARG A 51 6.46 26.72 22.67
CA ARG A 51 6.48 25.86 21.48
C ARG A 51 7.45 26.41 20.46
N LEU A 52 8.07 25.50 19.71
CA LEU A 52 8.97 25.87 18.62
C LEU A 52 8.21 26.04 17.30
N HIS A 53 8.75 26.85 16.39
CA HIS A 53 8.21 27.07 15.05
C HIS A 53 9.12 26.44 13.99
N PRO A 54 8.55 25.77 12.97
CA PRO A 54 9.34 25.15 11.92
C PRO A 54 9.90 26.21 10.96
N LEU A 55 11.20 26.14 10.70
CA LEU A 55 11.90 26.93 9.68
C LEU A 55 12.04 26.15 8.38
N SER A 56 12.46 24.89 8.49
CA SER A 56 12.59 23.95 7.36
C SER A 56 12.61 22.51 7.85
N ILE A 57 12.26 21.59 6.95
CA ILE A 57 12.26 20.15 7.18
C ILE A 57 13.07 19.50 6.06
N ASP A 58 13.97 18.59 6.42
CA ASP A 58 14.68 17.70 5.50
C ASP A 58 14.13 16.28 5.71
N ASP A 59 13.27 15.83 4.81
CA ASP A 59 12.54 14.56 4.81
C ASP A 59 12.86 13.69 3.58
N ALA A 60 14.05 13.88 3.00
CA ALA A 60 14.46 13.23 1.76
C ALA A 60 14.65 11.70 1.85
N ARG A 61 14.64 11.12 3.06
CA ARG A 61 14.84 9.68 3.29
C ARG A 61 13.66 9.11 4.05
N SER A 62 13.18 7.93 3.68
CA SER A 62 12.00 7.32 4.32
C SER A 62 12.16 7.06 5.81
N TYR A 63 13.39 6.80 6.27
CA TYR A 63 13.71 6.36 7.64
C TYR A 63 14.35 7.47 8.49
N ARG A 64 14.52 8.67 7.92
CA ARG A 64 15.21 9.80 8.57
C ARG A 64 14.54 11.13 8.24
N THR A 65 14.43 11.99 9.24
CA THR A 65 14.02 13.39 9.02
C THR A 65 14.81 14.33 9.92
N ARG A 66 15.00 15.57 9.49
CA ARG A 66 15.57 16.65 10.31
C ARG A 66 14.66 17.87 10.31
N PHE A 67 14.42 18.41 11.50
CA PHE A 67 13.66 19.64 11.69
C PHE A 67 14.61 20.75 12.15
N PHE A 68 14.48 21.92 11.52
CA PHE A 68 15.16 23.14 11.94
C PHE A 68 14.11 24.08 12.52
N LEU A 69 14.25 24.41 13.80
CA LEU A 69 13.23 25.08 14.59
C LEU A 69 13.79 26.31 15.32
N ALA A 70 12.92 27.25 15.67
CA ALA A 70 13.25 28.40 16.51
C ALA A 70 12.13 28.69 17.53
N PRO A 71 12.44 29.27 18.70
CA PRO A 71 11.42 29.78 19.62
C PRO A 71 10.79 31.08 19.10
N GLY A 72 9.49 31.26 19.35
CA GLY A 72 8.70 32.42 18.91
C GLY A 72 8.40 32.46 17.40
N GLU A 73 7.35 33.19 17.00
CA GLU A 73 7.07 33.39 15.57
C GLU A 73 8.17 34.27 14.95
N PRO A 74 8.78 33.88 13.81
CA PRO A 74 9.77 34.70 13.15
C PRO A 74 9.15 36.03 12.71
N THR A 75 9.57 37.13 13.32
CA THR A 75 9.18 38.48 12.87
C THR A 75 10.34 39.12 12.12
N HIS A 76 10.06 39.96 11.12
CA HIS A 76 11.09 40.65 10.32
C HIS A 76 12.06 41.54 11.12
N TYR A 77 11.82 41.75 12.41
CA TYR A 77 12.56 42.66 13.27
C TYR A 77 13.23 41.98 14.47
N LEU A 78 13.11 40.66 14.64
CA LEU A 78 13.70 39.91 15.74
C LEU A 78 14.49 38.70 15.21
N ASP A 79 15.82 38.79 15.23
CA ASP A 79 16.68 37.65 14.96
C ASP A 79 16.56 36.64 16.10
N ALA A 80 16.15 35.41 15.78
CA ALA A 80 16.11 34.32 16.74
C ALA A 80 17.55 34.05 17.24
N LYS A 81 17.81 34.32 18.52
CA LYS A 81 19.13 34.11 19.14
C LYS A 81 19.42 32.65 19.46
N VAL A 82 18.46 31.77 19.19
CA VAL A 82 18.50 30.34 19.52
C VAL A 82 17.83 29.58 18.40
N SER A 83 18.37 28.42 18.06
CA SER A 83 17.70 27.45 17.20
C SER A 83 17.80 26.05 17.77
N VAL A 84 16.81 25.22 17.46
CA VAL A 84 16.76 23.82 17.86
C VAL A 84 16.75 22.95 16.60
N ILE A 85 17.60 21.94 16.57
CA ILE A 85 17.62 20.93 15.51
C ILE A 85 17.17 19.61 16.11
N ARG A 86 16.21 18.96 15.45
CA ARG A 86 15.78 17.59 15.77
C ARG A 86 16.21 16.68 14.63
N SER A 87 17.12 15.74 14.84
CA SER A 87 17.51 14.74 13.84
C SER A 87 16.98 13.36 14.25
N ARG A 88 16.07 12.80 13.46
CA ARG A 88 15.34 11.57 13.79
C ARG A 88 15.64 10.43 12.86
N ALA A 89 15.54 9.23 13.42
CA ALA A 89 15.75 7.98 12.71
C ALA A 89 14.84 6.86 13.25
N ILE A 90 14.34 6.00 12.37
CA ILE A 90 13.72 4.72 12.74
C ILE A 90 14.50 3.57 12.12
N GLY A 91 14.72 2.53 12.94
CA GLY A 91 15.41 1.31 12.56
C GLY A 91 15.09 0.17 13.53
N GLY A 92 13.81 -0.12 13.77
CA GLY A 92 13.36 -1.00 14.87
C GLY A 92 13.30 -0.34 16.25
N SER A 93 14.06 0.74 16.46
CA SER A 93 13.89 1.72 17.54
C SER A 93 13.69 3.12 16.97
N PHE A 94 13.18 4.05 17.75
CA PHE A 94 13.13 5.47 17.40
C PHE A 94 14.28 6.20 18.10
N ASN A 95 15.12 6.87 17.33
CA ASN A 95 16.25 7.66 17.84
C ASN A 95 16.06 9.12 17.44
N GLU A 96 16.32 10.03 18.39
CA GLU A 96 16.29 11.47 18.14
C GLU A 96 17.51 12.15 18.76
N GLU A 97 18.27 12.87 17.96
CA GLU A 97 19.30 13.79 18.42
C GLU A 97 18.69 15.19 18.50
N LEU A 98 18.72 15.79 19.68
CA LEU A 98 18.25 17.14 19.96
C LEU A 98 19.46 18.05 20.17
N THR A 99 19.58 19.07 19.33
CA THR A 99 20.66 20.07 19.43
C THR A 99 20.07 21.45 19.66
N VAL A 100 20.57 22.16 20.68
CA VAL A 100 20.24 23.57 20.96
C VAL A 100 21.47 24.42 20.63
N LEU A 101 21.31 25.39 19.74
CA LEU A 101 22.37 26.30 19.30
C LEU A 101 22.12 27.69 19.86
N ASN A 102 23.14 28.28 20.49
CA ASN A 102 23.11 29.66 20.96
C ASN A 102 23.81 30.58 19.96
N HIS A 103 23.05 31.45 19.29
CA HIS A 103 23.58 32.41 18.31
C HIS A 103 24.00 33.74 18.93
N SER A 104 23.79 33.92 20.24
CA SER A 104 24.13 35.15 20.95
C SER A 104 25.60 35.23 21.37
N GLY A 105 26.05 36.45 21.68
CA GLY A 105 27.40 36.72 22.17
C GLY A 105 27.62 36.41 23.66
N GLU A 106 26.60 35.93 24.36
CA GLU A 106 26.61 35.67 25.80
C GLU A 106 26.26 34.20 26.10
N GLN A 107 26.63 33.71 27.27
CA GLN A 107 26.19 32.39 27.74
C GLN A 107 24.70 32.45 28.11
N VAL A 108 23.93 31.44 27.71
CA VAL A 108 22.50 31.38 27.97
C VAL A 108 22.15 30.05 28.63
N GLU A 109 21.16 30.09 29.53
CA GLU A 109 20.58 28.91 30.15
C GLU A 109 19.16 28.71 29.62
N PHE A 110 18.83 27.46 29.29
CA PHE A 110 17.52 27.06 28.80
C PHE A 110 16.97 25.91 29.64
N ARG A 111 15.65 25.87 29.78
CA ARG A 111 14.89 24.72 30.23
C ARG A 111 14.25 24.04 29.03
N LEU A 112 14.83 22.92 28.58
CA LEU A 112 14.25 22.11 27.53
C LEU A 112 13.37 21.03 28.16
N ARG A 113 12.09 20.98 27.80
CA ARG A 113 11.14 19.97 28.30
C ARG A 113 10.60 19.15 27.13
N LEU A 114 10.67 17.83 27.29
CA LEU A 114 10.03 16.87 26.40
C LEU A 114 8.92 16.15 27.18
N ASP A 115 7.66 16.43 26.84
CA ASP A 115 6.54 15.66 27.39
C ASP A 115 6.33 14.38 26.58
N ILE A 116 6.20 13.26 27.30
CA ILE A 116 6.21 11.92 26.75
C ILE A 116 5.00 11.16 27.29
N GLY A 117 4.25 10.54 26.39
CA GLY A 117 3.06 9.78 26.74
C GLY A 117 2.76 8.66 25.76
N ALA A 118 2.08 7.63 26.25
CA ALA A 118 1.64 6.50 25.47
C ALA A 118 0.26 6.05 25.93
N ASP A 119 -0.62 5.76 24.98
CA ASP A 119 -1.92 5.15 25.21
C ASP A 119 -1.98 3.68 24.77
N PHE A 120 -0.96 3.22 24.03
CA PHE A 120 -0.90 1.87 23.46
C PHE A 120 -2.14 1.54 22.64
N ALA A 121 -2.72 2.56 21.99
CA ALA A 121 -3.89 2.39 21.14
C ALA A 121 -3.60 1.40 20.02
N ASP A 122 -4.51 0.46 19.84
CA ASP A 122 -4.56 -0.38 18.66
C ASP A 122 -4.96 0.45 17.43
N LEU A 123 -4.48 0.10 16.24
CA LEU A 123 -4.76 0.88 15.04
C LEU A 123 -6.26 1.05 14.75
N PHE A 124 -7.09 0.05 15.09
CA PHE A 124 -8.56 0.16 14.97
C PHE A 124 -9.15 1.12 16.03
N GLU A 125 -8.56 1.21 17.22
CA GLU A 125 -8.94 2.18 18.26
C GLU A 125 -8.57 3.62 17.86
N VAL A 126 -7.50 3.81 17.08
CA VAL A 126 -7.16 5.13 16.53
C VAL A 126 -8.19 5.58 15.50
N LYS A 127 -8.66 4.67 14.62
CA LYS A 127 -9.75 4.98 13.65
C LYS A 127 -11.10 5.19 14.32
N SER A 128 -11.35 4.50 15.44
CA SER A 128 -12.63 4.51 16.14
C SER A 128 -12.38 4.42 17.64
N PRO A 129 -12.28 5.58 18.33
CA PRO A 129 -11.93 5.64 19.75
C PRO A 129 -12.82 4.73 20.60
N ARG A 130 -12.18 3.86 21.39
CA ARG A 130 -12.82 2.97 22.35
C ARG A 130 -12.13 3.10 23.70
N GLN A 131 -12.84 2.73 24.77
CA GLN A 131 -12.25 2.68 26.09
C GLN A 131 -11.25 1.51 26.18
N LYS A 132 -9.99 1.81 26.54
CA LYS A 132 -8.96 0.78 26.75
C LYS A 132 -9.37 -0.17 27.87
N LYS A 133 -9.22 -1.47 27.61
CA LYS A 133 -9.56 -2.54 28.57
C LYS A 133 -8.39 -2.90 29.48
N GLY A 134 -7.15 -2.73 29.03
CA GLY A 134 -5.95 -2.93 29.83
C GLY A 134 -5.59 -1.73 30.71
N ARG A 135 -4.48 -1.86 31.42
CA ARG A 135 -3.93 -0.83 32.30
C ARG A 135 -2.62 -0.29 31.75
N ALA A 136 -2.56 1.02 31.55
CA ALA A 136 -1.33 1.76 31.27
C ALA A 136 -0.73 2.33 32.57
N THR A 137 0.58 2.27 32.72
CA THR A 137 1.33 2.86 33.84
C THR A 137 2.63 3.47 33.35
N ALA A 138 3.02 4.60 33.93
CA ALA A 138 4.34 5.22 33.74
C ALA A 138 5.16 5.08 35.02
N MET A 139 6.45 4.78 34.89
CA MET A 139 7.39 4.74 36.01
C MET A 139 8.77 5.22 35.60
N VAL A 140 9.48 5.80 36.55
CA VAL A 140 10.89 6.19 36.41
C VAL A 140 11.74 5.09 37.02
N ASN A 141 12.73 4.60 36.28
CA ASN A 141 13.66 3.57 36.73
C ASN A 141 15.10 4.00 36.44
N GLY A 142 15.78 4.55 37.45
CA GLY A 142 17.08 5.18 37.26
C GLY A 142 16.98 6.33 36.27
N ASP A 143 17.76 6.25 35.19
CA ASP A 143 17.84 7.26 34.13
C ASP A 143 16.90 6.94 32.94
N GLU A 144 15.86 6.13 33.16
CA GLU A 144 14.93 5.69 32.13
C GLU A 144 13.48 6.03 32.49
N LEU A 145 12.71 6.47 31.49
CA LEU A 145 11.24 6.52 31.57
C LEU A 145 10.65 5.27 30.93
N ARG A 146 9.81 4.54 31.66
CA ARG A 146 9.12 3.33 31.19
C ARG A 146 7.62 3.53 31.17
N LEU A 147 7.03 3.35 30.01
CA LEU A 147 5.58 3.32 29.79
C LEU A 147 5.17 1.88 29.53
N ILE A 148 4.24 1.35 30.30
CA ILE A 148 3.88 -0.07 30.29
C ILE A 148 2.38 -0.20 30.09
N TYR A 149 1.95 -1.08 29.18
CA TYR A 149 0.57 -1.49 29.01
C TYR A 149 0.41 -2.99 29.21
N ARG A 150 -0.57 -3.37 30.04
CA ARG A 150 -0.93 -4.78 30.27
C ARG A 150 -2.44 -5.00 30.18
N ARG A 151 -2.82 -6.00 29.40
CA ARG A 151 -4.12 -6.66 29.45
C ARG A 151 -3.87 -8.16 29.45
N GLU A 152 -4.03 -8.81 30.59
CA GLU A 152 -3.72 -10.24 30.75
C GLU A 152 -2.31 -10.58 30.23
N ALA A 153 -2.18 -11.47 29.24
CA ALA A 153 -0.91 -11.83 28.61
C ALA A 153 -0.43 -10.83 27.55
N PHE A 154 -1.29 -9.90 27.10
CA PHE A 154 -0.91 -8.86 26.15
C PHE A 154 -0.12 -7.77 26.88
N HIS A 155 1.16 -7.65 26.55
CA HIS A 155 2.09 -6.76 27.24
C HIS A 155 2.94 -5.97 26.23
N ARG A 156 2.97 -4.66 26.41
CA ARG A 156 3.73 -3.70 25.58
C ARG A 156 4.45 -2.73 26.49
N GLU A 157 5.67 -2.36 26.11
CA GLU A 157 6.46 -1.39 26.86
C GLU A 157 7.17 -0.44 25.90
N THR A 158 7.24 0.83 26.29
CA THR A 158 8.07 1.86 25.67
C THR A 158 9.13 2.27 26.70
N VAL A 159 10.40 2.07 26.35
CA VAL A 159 11.54 2.44 27.21
C VAL A 159 12.26 3.62 26.56
N ILE A 160 12.38 4.73 27.29
CA ILE A 160 13.03 5.95 26.81
C ILE A 160 14.27 6.23 27.65
N THR A 161 15.41 6.40 26.99
CA THR A 161 16.69 6.76 27.61
C THR A 161 17.32 7.97 26.93
N THR A 162 18.24 8.65 27.63
CA THR A 162 18.93 9.86 27.18
C THR A 162 20.45 9.74 27.39
N SER A 163 21.26 10.35 26.52
CA SER A 163 22.71 10.41 26.69
C SER A 163 23.16 11.48 27.69
N GLU A 164 22.39 12.56 27.84
CA GLU A 164 22.64 13.62 28.82
C GLU A 164 21.72 13.46 30.05
N PRO A 165 22.18 13.84 31.26
CA PRO A 165 21.37 13.81 32.46
C PRO A 165 20.09 14.66 32.31
N ALA A 166 18.97 14.12 32.79
CA ALA A 166 17.67 14.79 32.78
C ALA A 166 16.96 14.60 34.12
N ASP A 167 16.14 15.57 34.50
CA ASP A 167 15.14 15.38 35.54
C ASP A 167 13.94 14.64 34.91
N ILE A 168 13.80 13.36 35.26
CA ILE A 168 12.78 12.46 34.71
C ILE A 168 11.61 12.35 35.68
N ASP A 169 10.40 12.57 35.16
CA ASP A 169 9.16 12.30 35.86
C ASP A 169 8.25 11.41 35.00
N VAL A 170 7.08 11.03 35.54
CA VAL A 170 6.13 10.15 34.84
C VAL A 170 5.51 10.78 33.59
N ALA A 171 5.69 12.08 33.36
CA ALA A 171 5.17 12.82 32.22
C ALA A 171 6.25 13.20 31.19
N GLY A 172 7.53 12.94 31.45
CA GLY A 172 8.60 13.26 30.50
C GLY A 172 9.97 13.53 31.10
N MET A 173 10.80 14.25 30.34
CA MET A 173 12.20 14.54 30.67
C MET A 173 12.47 16.05 30.58
N THR A 174 13.15 16.60 31.58
CA THR A 174 13.57 18.01 31.61
C THR A 174 15.09 18.12 31.61
N PHE A 175 15.64 18.93 30.70
CA PHE A 175 17.06 19.24 30.62
C PHE A 175 17.30 20.69 31.02
N HIS A 176 18.22 20.89 31.95
CA HIS A 176 18.73 22.19 32.34
C HIS A 176 20.02 22.45 31.58
N VAL A 177 19.92 23.20 30.48
CA VAL A 177 20.97 23.32 29.48
C VAL A 177 21.67 24.66 29.64
N ARG A 178 23.00 24.65 29.74
CA ARG A 178 23.84 25.86 29.70
C ARG A 178 24.67 25.84 28.42
N VAL A 179 24.47 26.81 27.55
CA VAL A 179 25.15 26.90 26.24
C VAL A 179 26.02 28.14 26.20
N ASP A 180 27.32 27.95 25.96
CA ASP A 180 28.27 29.06 25.78
C ASP A 180 27.91 29.93 24.56
N ARG A 181 28.52 31.12 24.49
CA ARG A 181 28.39 32.01 23.33
C ARG A 181 28.74 31.27 22.05
N HIS A 182 27.89 31.34 21.03
CA HIS A 182 28.09 30.61 19.76
C HIS A 182 28.33 29.10 19.94
N GLY A 183 27.92 28.54 21.08
CA GLY A 183 28.06 27.13 21.40
C GLY A 183 26.82 26.32 21.04
N GLU A 184 26.93 25.01 21.25
CA GLU A 184 25.85 24.06 21.10
C GLU A 184 25.80 23.10 22.29
N TRP A 185 24.60 22.59 22.57
CA TRP A 185 24.38 21.47 23.45
C TRP A 185 23.58 20.40 22.70
N THR A 186 23.93 19.12 22.90
CA THR A 186 23.29 18.01 22.20
C THR A 186 23.00 16.87 23.17
N THR A 187 21.80 16.28 23.07
CA THR A 187 21.45 15.00 23.69
C THR A 187 20.88 14.03 22.67
N ARG A 188 21.02 12.73 22.93
CA ARG A 188 20.42 11.65 22.15
C ARG A 188 19.38 10.92 22.97
N LEU A 189 18.16 10.89 22.45
CA LEU A 189 17.04 10.13 22.97
C LEU A 189 16.93 8.82 22.20
N HIS A 190 16.81 7.72 22.94
CA HIS A 190 16.55 6.40 22.40
C HIS A 190 15.21 5.89 22.92
N VAL A 191 14.33 5.47 22.02
CA VAL A 191 13.00 4.93 22.31
C VAL A 191 12.92 3.51 21.78
N ALA A 192 12.98 2.56 22.71
CA ALA A 192 12.73 1.15 22.42
C ALA A 192 11.23 0.86 22.57
N THR A 193 10.62 0.36 21.50
CA THR A 193 9.32 -0.31 21.60
C THR A 193 9.58 -1.77 21.99
N VAL A 194 8.76 -2.39 22.83
CA VAL A 194 8.92 -3.79 23.24
C VAL A 194 7.59 -4.53 23.10
N VAL A 195 7.62 -5.67 22.41
CA VAL A 195 6.47 -6.55 22.17
C VAL A 195 6.68 -7.89 22.87
N TYR A 196 6.14 -8.02 24.07
CA TYR A 196 6.33 -9.24 24.87
C TYR A 196 5.52 -10.43 24.34
N GLY A 197 6.19 -11.57 24.20
CA GLY A 197 5.57 -12.87 23.93
C GLY A 197 5.30 -13.66 25.21
N ALA A 198 4.78 -14.88 25.04
CA ALA A 198 4.44 -15.77 26.16
C ALA A 198 5.62 -16.12 27.08
N ARG A 199 6.86 -16.02 26.59
CA ARG A 199 8.08 -16.27 27.38
C ARG A 199 8.60 -15.04 28.14
N GLY A 200 7.92 -13.89 28.04
CA GLY A 200 8.38 -12.64 28.67
C GLY A 200 9.57 -11.99 27.97
N GLU A 201 9.88 -12.40 26.74
CA GLU A 201 10.91 -11.81 25.88
C GLU A 201 10.24 -11.03 24.73
N ASP A 202 10.98 -10.10 24.11
CA ASP A 202 10.53 -9.43 22.90
C ASP A 202 10.47 -10.44 21.74
N ILE A 203 9.28 -10.64 21.18
CA ILE A 203 9.08 -11.60 20.09
C ILE A 203 9.85 -11.25 18.81
N ARG A 204 10.28 -10.00 18.68
CA ARG A 204 11.01 -9.53 17.50
C ARG A 204 12.52 -9.77 17.61
N ALA A 205 13.04 -9.97 18.83
CA ALA A 205 14.46 -10.22 19.05
C ALA A 205 14.99 -11.50 18.37
N SER A 206 14.11 -12.44 18.02
CA SER A 206 14.44 -13.66 17.29
C SER A 206 14.41 -13.50 15.77
N LEU A 207 13.85 -12.41 15.25
CA LEU A 207 13.80 -12.12 13.82
C LEU A 207 15.16 -11.64 13.33
N ARG A 208 15.51 -11.95 12.08
CA ARG A 208 16.82 -11.57 11.51
C ARG A 208 17.04 -10.06 11.53
N TYR A 209 15.96 -9.30 11.37
CA TYR A 209 15.94 -7.83 11.36
C TYR A 209 15.08 -7.23 12.48
N GLY A 210 14.58 -8.02 13.44
CA GLY A 210 13.65 -7.54 14.48
C GLY A 210 14.31 -6.92 15.72
N GLY A 211 15.52 -6.39 15.58
CA GLY A 211 16.20 -5.58 16.58
C GLY A 211 16.42 -4.14 16.11
N SER A 212 17.12 -3.34 16.93
CA SER A 212 17.58 -2.02 16.51
C SER A 212 18.67 -2.17 15.44
N ARG A 213 18.37 -1.73 14.22
CA ARG A 213 19.31 -1.59 13.11
C ARG A 213 19.88 -0.19 13.12
N ASP A 214 21.17 -0.07 12.83
CA ASP A 214 21.76 1.24 12.60
C ASP A 214 21.40 1.79 11.22
N MET A 215 21.66 3.08 11.01
CA MET A 215 21.30 3.77 9.77
C MET A 215 22.05 3.25 8.55
N ALA A 216 23.29 2.80 8.74
CA ALA A 216 24.13 2.29 7.67
C ALA A 216 23.61 0.95 7.16
N ALA A 217 23.11 0.09 8.06
CA ALA A 217 22.50 -1.18 7.70
C ALA A 217 21.19 -0.98 6.92
N ILE A 218 20.35 -0.02 7.32
CA ILE A 218 19.12 0.32 6.59
C ILE A 218 19.46 0.86 5.20
N GLU A 219 20.40 1.80 5.11
CA GLU A 219 20.82 2.38 3.83
C GLU A 219 21.42 1.34 2.89
N ALA A 220 22.29 0.46 3.40
CA ALA A 220 22.88 -0.61 2.61
C ALA A 220 21.81 -1.57 2.07
N GLU A 221 20.83 -1.93 2.88
CA GLU A 221 19.75 -2.83 2.49
C GLU A 221 18.80 -2.22 1.46
N GLN A 222 18.43 -0.93 1.63
CA GLN A 222 17.63 -0.22 0.63
C GLN A 222 18.41 -0.08 -0.69
N SER A 223 19.69 0.28 -0.61
CA SER A 223 20.56 0.41 -1.79
C SER A 223 20.73 -0.92 -2.52
N GLU A 224 20.91 -2.03 -1.81
CA GLU A 224 21.00 -3.36 -2.42
C GLU A 224 19.76 -3.72 -3.23
N LEU A 225 18.56 -3.39 -2.74
CA LEU A 225 17.33 -3.61 -3.50
C LEU A 225 17.24 -2.70 -4.74
N ILE A 226 17.57 -1.43 -4.58
CA ILE A 226 17.51 -0.43 -5.66
C ILE A 226 18.51 -0.77 -6.77
N GLU A 227 19.72 -1.22 -6.41
CA GLU A 227 20.78 -1.59 -7.36
C GLU A 227 20.43 -2.83 -8.21
N ARG A 228 19.53 -3.69 -7.72
CA ARG A 228 19.02 -4.86 -8.46
C ARG A 228 17.96 -4.50 -9.48
N ALA A 229 17.32 -3.33 -9.36
CA ALA A 229 16.28 -2.92 -10.27
C ALA A 229 16.87 -2.50 -11.64
N PRO A 230 16.13 -2.69 -12.75
CA PRO A 230 16.53 -2.25 -14.08
C PRO A 230 16.88 -0.76 -14.16
N LYS A 231 17.94 -0.37 -14.89
CA LYS A 231 18.35 1.04 -14.94
C LYS A 231 17.49 1.81 -15.94
N LEU A 232 16.80 2.86 -15.48
CA LEU A 232 15.99 3.71 -16.32
C LEU A 232 16.78 4.92 -16.84
N GLY A 233 16.94 5.02 -18.15
CA GLY A 233 17.27 6.25 -18.86
C GLY A 233 16.04 6.80 -19.57
N CYS A 234 15.56 7.99 -19.24
CA CYS A 234 14.42 8.57 -19.96
C CYS A 234 14.47 10.10 -20.06
N ASP A 235 13.85 10.63 -21.12
CA ASP A 235 13.70 12.08 -21.33
C ASP A 235 12.51 12.66 -20.53
N CYS A 236 11.62 11.79 -20.05
CA CYS A 236 10.42 12.14 -19.29
C CYS A 236 10.75 12.26 -17.78
N GLU A 237 11.04 13.47 -17.31
CA GLU A 237 11.39 13.75 -15.92
C GLU A 237 10.40 13.17 -14.87
N PRO A 238 9.06 13.28 -15.03
CA PRO A 238 8.12 12.69 -14.07
C PRO A 238 8.23 11.18 -13.97
N LEU A 239 8.55 10.52 -15.08
CA LEU A 239 8.75 9.08 -15.11
C LEU A 239 10.03 8.70 -14.37
N ALA A 240 11.13 9.43 -14.60
CA ALA A 240 12.39 9.22 -13.88
C ALA A 240 12.22 9.45 -12.37
N THR A 241 11.49 10.49 -11.99
CA THR A 241 11.23 10.81 -10.57
C THR A 241 10.29 9.80 -9.93
N ALA A 242 9.19 9.44 -10.58
CA ALA A 242 8.29 8.41 -10.07
C ALA A 242 8.94 7.03 -9.99
N TYR A 243 9.78 6.65 -10.97
CA TYR A 243 10.52 5.38 -10.94
C TYR A 243 11.44 5.26 -9.72
N ARG A 244 12.26 6.30 -9.46
CA ARG A 244 13.15 6.33 -8.28
C ARG A 244 12.35 6.28 -6.98
N GLN A 245 11.32 7.12 -6.89
CA GLN A 245 10.45 7.17 -5.71
C GLN A 245 9.74 5.84 -5.46
N SER A 246 9.32 5.13 -6.53
CA SER A 246 8.74 3.80 -6.43
C SER A 246 9.69 2.79 -5.79
N LEU A 247 10.97 2.79 -6.19
CA LEU A 247 11.96 1.87 -5.62
C LEU A 247 12.26 2.20 -4.15
N ASP A 248 12.39 3.50 -3.82
CA ASP A 248 12.62 3.96 -2.45
C ASP A 248 11.46 3.55 -1.52
N ASP A 249 10.22 3.73 -1.98
CA ASP A 249 9.02 3.39 -1.20
C ASP A 249 8.84 1.87 -1.05
N LEU A 250 9.12 1.07 -2.10
CA LEU A 250 9.15 -0.39 -1.99
C LEU A 250 10.20 -0.86 -0.98
N ALA A 251 11.38 -0.25 -1.00
CA ALA A 251 12.44 -0.57 -0.04
C ALA A 251 12.02 -0.21 1.39
N ALA A 252 11.37 0.94 1.59
CA ALA A 252 10.89 1.41 2.88
C ALA A 252 9.75 0.54 3.46
N LEU A 253 8.81 0.08 2.63
CA LEU A 253 7.66 -0.72 3.05
C LEU A 253 8.00 -2.17 3.44
N ARG A 254 9.25 -2.61 3.25
CA ARG A 254 9.65 -3.98 3.57
C ARG A 254 9.78 -4.22 5.06
N TYR A 255 9.03 -5.18 5.60
CA TYR A 255 9.10 -5.60 7.00
C TYR A 255 9.27 -7.12 7.13
N GLU A 256 9.71 -7.60 8.29
CA GLU A 256 9.80 -9.03 8.57
C GLU A 256 8.58 -9.48 9.38
N SER A 257 7.84 -10.47 8.85
CA SER A 257 6.66 -11.01 9.52
C SER A 257 7.04 -11.87 10.72
N ILE A 258 6.46 -11.58 11.89
CA ILE A 258 6.63 -12.45 13.08
C ILE A 258 5.98 -13.83 12.90
N ALA A 259 5.09 -14.01 11.92
CA ALA A 259 4.39 -15.28 11.72
C ALA A 259 5.29 -16.34 11.08
N LEU A 260 6.16 -15.96 10.12
CA LEU A 260 7.00 -16.88 9.37
C LEU A 260 8.48 -16.46 9.24
N GLY A 261 8.87 -15.29 9.75
CA GLY A 261 10.26 -14.79 9.64
C GLY A 261 10.67 -14.44 8.21
N VAL A 262 9.72 -14.08 7.34
CA VAL A 262 9.97 -13.70 5.95
C VAL A 262 9.79 -12.20 5.74
N ARG A 263 10.58 -11.63 4.82
CA ARG A 263 10.48 -10.22 4.38
C ARG A 263 9.32 -10.06 3.41
N LEU A 264 8.41 -9.13 3.72
CA LEU A 264 7.19 -8.84 2.96
C LEU A 264 7.05 -7.33 2.77
N LEU A 265 6.18 -6.94 1.86
CA LEU A 265 5.76 -5.55 1.69
C LEU A 265 4.53 -5.28 2.56
N ALA A 266 4.62 -4.24 3.40
CA ALA A 266 3.46 -3.66 4.05
C ALA A 266 2.59 -2.94 3.01
N ALA A 267 1.26 -2.99 3.17
CA ALA A 267 0.34 -2.44 2.18
C ALA A 267 0.34 -0.90 2.11
N GLY A 268 0.47 -0.17 3.22
CA GLY A 268 0.59 1.28 3.16
C GLY A 268 0.50 2.04 4.48
N LEU A 269 1.14 3.20 4.51
CA LEU A 269 1.19 4.09 5.66
C LEU A 269 -0.03 5.03 5.66
N PRO A 270 -0.71 5.26 6.81
CA PRO A 270 -0.44 4.72 8.14
C PRO A 270 -1.30 3.50 8.51
N TRP A 271 -2.35 3.21 7.75
CA TRP A 271 -3.43 2.31 8.19
C TRP A 271 -3.22 0.84 7.86
N PHE A 272 -2.30 0.54 6.95
CA PHE A 272 -2.15 -0.76 6.30
C PHE A 272 -0.71 -1.26 6.41
N MET A 273 -0.04 -0.97 7.53
CA MET A 273 1.37 -1.30 7.77
C MET A 273 1.60 -2.78 8.16
N THR A 274 1.00 -3.69 7.39
CA THR A 274 1.05 -5.15 7.56
C THR A 274 0.77 -5.87 6.23
N LEU A 275 0.73 -7.21 6.25
CA LEU A 275 0.38 -8.07 5.12
C LEU A 275 -1.11 -7.93 4.78
N PHE A 276 -1.37 -7.54 3.54
CA PHE A 276 -2.68 -7.65 2.87
C PHE A 276 -2.51 -8.53 1.64
N GLY A 277 -3.23 -9.65 1.57
CA GLY A 277 -3.06 -10.62 0.50
C GLY A 277 -3.26 -9.99 -0.87
N ARG A 278 -4.41 -9.34 -1.06
CA ARG A 278 -4.77 -8.64 -2.31
C ARG A 278 -3.70 -7.61 -2.72
N ASP A 279 -3.39 -6.67 -1.83
CA ASP A 279 -2.48 -5.56 -2.10
C ASP A 279 -1.08 -6.07 -2.43
N SER A 280 -0.58 -7.06 -1.67
CA SER A 280 0.71 -7.69 -1.93
C SER A 280 0.74 -8.41 -3.28
N MET A 281 -0.36 -9.04 -3.71
CA MET A 281 -0.43 -9.72 -5.01
C MET A 281 -0.49 -8.74 -6.19
N PHE A 282 -1.28 -7.67 -6.11
CA PHE A 282 -1.27 -6.61 -7.13
C PHE A 282 0.08 -5.93 -7.22
N THR A 283 0.68 -5.60 -6.08
CA THR A 283 2.04 -5.03 -6.05
C THR A 283 3.03 -6.00 -6.69
N SER A 284 2.97 -7.28 -6.36
CA SER A 284 3.83 -8.31 -6.96
C SER A 284 3.68 -8.39 -8.48
N LEU A 285 2.46 -8.32 -9.03
CA LEU A 285 2.21 -8.28 -10.47
C LEU A 285 2.81 -7.05 -11.14
N GLN A 286 2.75 -5.88 -10.47
CA GLN A 286 3.27 -4.62 -10.97
C GLN A 286 4.81 -4.58 -10.99
N VAL A 287 5.46 -5.11 -9.95
CA VAL A 287 6.92 -5.03 -9.77
C VAL A 287 7.67 -6.20 -10.40
N LEU A 288 6.98 -7.28 -10.80
CA LEU A 288 7.59 -8.51 -11.30
C LEU A 288 8.67 -8.31 -12.40
N PRO A 289 8.50 -7.40 -13.38
CA PRO A 289 9.54 -7.13 -14.37
C PRO A 289 10.83 -6.51 -13.85
N PHE A 290 10.82 -6.02 -12.60
CA PHE A 290 11.87 -5.19 -12.04
C PHE A 290 12.53 -5.87 -10.83
N LEU A 291 11.73 -6.43 -9.93
CA LEU A 291 12.17 -7.01 -8.67
C LEU A 291 11.46 -8.36 -8.42
N PRO A 292 11.67 -9.37 -9.28
CA PRO A 292 10.98 -10.66 -9.18
C PRO A 292 11.22 -11.39 -7.85
N GLU A 293 12.32 -11.10 -7.15
CA GLU A 293 12.63 -11.66 -5.83
C GLU A 293 11.66 -11.25 -4.71
N LEU A 294 10.84 -10.21 -4.91
CA LEU A 294 9.84 -9.79 -3.92
C LEU A 294 8.59 -10.68 -3.93
N VAL A 295 8.42 -11.52 -4.96
CA VAL A 295 7.23 -12.33 -5.18
C VAL A 295 7.21 -13.65 -4.39
N PRO A 296 8.29 -14.45 -4.33
CA PRO A 296 8.26 -15.73 -3.63
C PRO A 296 7.87 -15.65 -2.15
N PRO A 297 8.38 -14.71 -1.33
CA PRO A 297 7.97 -14.60 0.06
C PRO A 297 6.46 -14.36 0.22
N THR A 298 5.87 -13.55 -0.66
CA THR A 298 4.44 -13.27 -0.70
C THR A 298 3.63 -14.53 -1.00
N LEU A 299 3.99 -15.27 -2.07
CA LEU A 299 3.31 -16.51 -2.42
C LEU A 299 3.43 -17.56 -1.31
N GLN A 300 4.60 -17.70 -0.69
CA GLN A 300 4.84 -18.69 0.36
C GLN A 300 4.05 -18.39 1.64
N ILE A 301 4.00 -17.14 2.10
CA ILE A 301 3.22 -16.81 3.31
C ILE A 301 1.72 -16.96 3.07
N LEU A 302 1.21 -16.56 1.90
CA LEU A 302 -0.20 -16.68 1.57
C LEU A 302 -0.63 -18.15 1.44
N ALA A 303 0.24 -19.00 0.89
CA ALA A 303 0.02 -20.45 0.88
C ALA A 303 0.09 -21.06 2.29
N GLY A 304 1.06 -20.66 3.10
CA GLY A 304 1.24 -21.15 4.48
C GLY A 304 0.10 -20.76 5.43
N LEU A 305 -0.60 -19.67 5.12
CA LEU A 305 -1.77 -19.17 5.86
C LEU A 305 -3.07 -19.36 5.06
N GLN A 306 -3.12 -20.26 4.08
CA GLN A 306 -4.33 -20.55 3.32
C GLN A 306 -5.39 -21.18 4.23
N GLY A 307 -6.65 -20.78 4.04
CA GLY A 307 -7.78 -21.31 4.80
C GLY A 307 -7.93 -22.81 4.60
N HIS A 308 -8.21 -23.54 5.67
CA HIS A 308 -8.34 -25.02 5.65
C HIS A 308 -9.56 -25.53 6.41
N ARG A 309 -10.35 -24.63 6.99
CA ARG A 309 -11.58 -24.90 7.73
C ARG A 309 -12.62 -23.82 7.44
N VAL A 310 -13.84 -24.06 7.90
CA VAL A 310 -14.89 -23.05 7.90
C VAL A 310 -14.88 -22.35 9.26
N ASP A 311 -14.63 -21.04 9.27
CA ASP A 311 -14.66 -20.19 10.46
C ASP A 311 -15.43 -18.90 10.13
N ASP A 312 -16.67 -18.81 10.66
CA ASP A 312 -17.57 -17.70 10.38
C ASP A 312 -17.03 -16.36 10.87
N PHE A 313 -16.32 -16.35 12.00
CA PHE A 313 -15.78 -15.12 12.57
C PHE A 313 -14.69 -14.53 11.66
N ARG A 314 -13.84 -15.39 11.11
CA ARG A 314 -12.72 -15.00 10.26
C ARG A 314 -13.05 -14.93 8.77
N ASP A 315 -14.28 -15.25 8.37
CA ASP A 315 -14.67 -15.47 6.96
C ASP A 315 -13.81 -16.56 6.27
N GLU A 316 -13.25 -17.49 7.05
CA GLU A 316 -12.33 -18.54 6.56
C GLU A 316 -13.11 -19.65 5.86
N GLU A 317 -12.60 -20.07 4.70
CA GLU A 317 -13.09 -21.23 3.95
C GLU A 317 -11.89 -22.03 3.41
N PRO A 318 -12.01 -23.36 3.26
CA PRO A 318 -10.96 -24.17 2.66
C PRO A 318 -10.54 -23.68 1.26
N GLY A 319 -9.24 -23.45 1.08
CA GLY A 319 -8.63 -22.95 -0.15
C GLY A 319 -8.60 -21.42 -0.28
N LYS A 320 -9.28 -20.68 0.59
CA LYS A 320 -9.35 -19.22 0.54
C LYS A 320 -8.03 -18.58 0.97
N ILE A 321 -7.61 -17.53 0.26
CA ILE A 321 -6.43 -16.75 0.61
C ILE A 321 -6.83 -15.56 1.48
N LEU A 322 -6.03 -15.27 2.52
CA LEU A 322 -6.35 -14.23 3.51
C LEU A 322 -6.45 -12.83 2.90
N HIS A 323 -7.32 -12.01 3.50
CA HIS A 323 -7.43 -10.58 3.26
C HIS A 323 -6.27 -9.84 3.92
N GLU A 324 -6.14 -9.95 5.25
CA GLU A 324 -5.07 -9.30 6.01
C GLU A 324 -4.69 -10.05 7.30
N LEU A 325 -3.50 -9.75 7.83
CA LEU A 325 -2.99 -10.28 9.10
C LEU A 325 -2.56 -9.13 10.02
N ARG A 326 -3.12 -9.06 11.23
CA ARG A 326 -2.85 -8.02 12.24
C ARG A 326 -2.24 -8.60 13.51
N TYR A 327 -1.48 -7.76 14.20
CA TYR A 327 -0.71 -8.09 15.41
C TYR A 327 -1.16 -7.29 16.64
N GLY A 328 -2.16 -6.43 16.46
CA GLY A 328 -2.69 -5.54 17.46
C GLY A 328 -3.52 -6.24 18.56
N GLU A 329 -3.83 -5.49 19.60
CA GLU A 329 -4.56 -6.00 20.77
C GLU A 329 -5.94 -6.53 20.40
N SER A 330 -6.67 -5.79 19.57
CA SER A 330 -8.06 -6.14 19.22
C SER A 330 -8.14 -7.46 18.46
N ALA A 331 -7.17 -7.73 17.57
CA ALA A 331 -7.05 -9.00 16.86
C ALA A 331 -6.56 -10.14 17.78
N GLY A 332 -5.70 -9.84 18.76
CA GLY A 332 -5.19 -10.81 19.72
C GLY A 332 -6.24 -11.34 20.71
N PHE A 333 -7.27 -10.54 21.01
CA PHE A 333 -8.41 -10.93 21.86
C PHE A 333 -9.67 -11.32 21.08
N GLU A 334 -9.56 -11.52 19.75
CA GLU A 334 -10.67 -11.89 18.87
C GLU A 334 -11.87 -10.91 18.97
N GLU A 335 -11.58 -9.63 19.20
CA GLU A 335 -12.56 -8.54 19.10
C GLU A 335 -12.71 -8.04 17.67
N GLN A 336 -11.73 -8.39 16.84
CA GLN A 336 -11.64 -8.15 15.41
C GLN A 336 -11.12 -9.44 14.75
N PRO A 337 -11.55 -9.76 13.51
CA PRO A 337 -11.27 -11.05 12.90
C PRO A 337 -9.86 -11.19 12.28
N HIS A 338 -9.02 -10.17 12.38
CA HIS A 338 -7.79 -9.98 11.60
C HIS A 338 -6.57 -10.82 12.02
N SER A 339 -6.74 -12.04 12.55
CA SER A 339 -5.61 -12.86 13.06
C SER A 339 -5.57 -14.34 12.60
N PRO A 340 -5.59 -14.67 11.29
CA PRO A 340 -5.80 -13.83 10.10
C PRO A 340 -7.28 -13.70 9.70
N TYR A 341 -7.60 -12.68 8.90
CA TYR A 341 -8.94 -12.48 8.32
C TYR A 341 -8.99 -12.84 6.84
N TYR A 342 -10.09 -13.44 6.38
CA TYR A 342 -10.29 -13.94 5.02
C TYR A 342 -11.47 -13.27 4.28
N GLY A 343 -11.86 -12.06 4.67
CA GLY A 343 -12.90 -11.28 3.98
C GLY A 343 -12.49 -10.72 2.61
N SER A 344 -11.89 -11.55 1.75
CA SER A 344 -11.55 -11.24 0.36
C SER A 344 -11.98 -12.39 -0.54
N ALA A 345 -12.72 -12.07 -1.59
CA ALA A 345 -13.06 -12.99 -2.67
C ALA A 345 -12.12 -12.85 -3.89
N ASP A 346 -11.39 -11.74 -3.99
CA ASP A 346 -10.42 -11.49 -5.07
C ASP A 346 -9.06 -12.16 -4.82
N ALA A 347 -8.62 -12.29 -3.57
CA ALA A 347 -7.29 -12.79 -3.24
C ALA A 347 -7.07 -14.23 -3.73
N THR A 348 -8.07 -15.09 -3.60
CA THR A 348 -7.96 -16.50 -3.97
C THR A 348 -7.66 -16.73 -5.46
N PRO A 349 -8.42 -16.16 -6.42
CA PRO A 349 -8.03 -16.26 -7.84
C PRO A 349 -6.72 -15.51 -8.14
N LEU A 350 -6.46 -14.35 -7.51
CA LEU A 350 -5.22 -13.59 -7.71
C LEU A 350 -3.96 -14.40 -7.35
N PHE A 351 -4.03 -15.29 -6.36
CA PHE A 351 -2.92 -16.16 -5.98
C PHE A 351 -2.46 -17.06 -7.12
N VAL A 352 -3.41 -17.66 -7.85
CA VAL A 352 -3.13 -18.51 -9.02
C VAL A 352 -2.59 -17.67 -10.17
N ILE A 353 -3.17 -16.49 -10.39
CA ILE A 353 -2.73 -15.55 -11.44
C ILE A 353 -1.26 -15.14 -11.20
N LEU A 354 -0.91 -14.76 -9.97
CA LEU A 354 0.44 -14.36 -9.62
C LEU A 354 1.44 -15.51 -9.73
N LEU A 355 1.09 -16.72 -9.25
CA LEU A 355 1.97 -17.88 -9.35
C LEU A 355 2.33 -18.19 -10.80
N ASP A 356 1.34 -18.13 -11.69
CA ASP A 356 1.51 -18.34 -13.12
C ASP A 356 2.36 -17.24 -13.77
N GLU A 357 2.03 -15.97 -13.52
CA GLU A 357 2.75 -14.84 -14.09
C GLU A 357 4.21 -14.82 -13.62
N TYR A 358 4.46 -15.13 -12.33
CA TYR A 358 5.80 -15.29 -11.77
C TYR A 358 6.58 -16.36 -12.53
N GLU A 359 6.02 -17.56 -12.71
CA GLU A 359 6.70 -18.61 -13.47
C GLU A 359 6.97 -18.15 -14.89
N ARG A 360 6.00 -17.57 -15.60
CA ARG A 360 6.20 -17.07 -16.97
C ARG A 360 7.40 -16.12 -17.07
N TRP A 361 7.59 -15.28 -16.06
CA TRP A 361 8.70 -14.32 -16.02
C TRP A 361 10.04 -14.94 -15.63
N THR A 362 10.07 -15.76 -14.57
CA THR A 362 11.33 -16.21 -13.94
C THR A 362 11.80 -17.60 -14.40
N GLY A 363 10.88 -18.44 -14.87
CA GLY A 363 11.15 -19.85 -15.17
C GLY A 363 11.27 -20.74 -13.92
N ASP A 364 10.95 -20.23 -12.73
CA ASP A 364 11.03 -20.95 -11.47
C ASP A 364 9.90 -21.98 -11.33
N SER A 365 10.12 -23.15 -11.93
CA SER A 365 9.22 -24.30 -11.84
C SER A 365 9.23 -24.96 -10.46
N GLN A 366 10.29 -24.75 -9.65
CA GLN A 366 10.39 -25.33 -8.32
C GLN A 366 9.34 -24.73 -7.39
N LEU A 367 9.16 -23.40 -7.43
CA LEU A 367 8.12 -22.75 -6.64
C LEU A 367 6.71 -23.18 -7.08
N VAL A 368 6.47 -23.37 -8.38
CA VAL A 368 5.19 -23.86 -8.90
C VAL A 368 4.86 -25.26 -8.37
N LEU A 369 5.84 -26.16 -8.35
CA LEU A 369 5.68 -27.51 -7.82
C LEU A 369 5.47 -27.48 -6.29
N LEU A 370 6.20 -26.63 -5.58
CA LEU A 370 6.06 -26.45 -4.14
C LEU A 370 4.65 -25.99 -3.76
N LEU A 371 4.05 -25.10 -4.56
CA LEU A 371 2.77 -24.47 -4.28
C LEU A 371 1.58 -25.14 -5.00
N GLU A 372 1.78 -26.31 -5.60
CA GLU A 372 0.73 -27.04 -6.33
C GLU A 372 -0.52 -27.27 -5.47
N SER A 373 -0.35 -27.77 -4.24
CA SER A 373 -1.48 -28.06 -3.34
C SER A 373 -2.29 -26.80 -3.02
N ALA A 374 -1.60 -25.69 -2.74
CA ALA A 374 -2.24 -24.42 -2.44
C ALA A 374 -2.96 -23.84 -3.67
N ALA A 375 -2.35 -23.91 -4.85
CA ALA A 375 -2.96 -23.45 -6.10
C ALA A 375 -4.19 -24.29 -6.48
N ARG A 376 -4.14 -25.61 -6.30
CA ARG A 376 -5.30 -26.50 -6.50
C ARG A 376 -6.41 -26.22 -5.49
N ALA A 377 -6.07 -25.94 -4.23
CA ALA A 377 -7.05 -25.57 -3.22
C ALA A 377 -7.72 -24.23 -3.53
N ALA A 378 -6.96 -23.24 -4.03
CA ALA A 378 -7.50 -21.96 -4.48
C ALA A 378 -8.43 -22.11 -5.70
N LEU A 379 -8.03 -22.91 -6.69
CA LEU A 379 -8.90 -23.25 -7.83
C LEU A 379 -10.15 -24.01 -7.40
N GLY A 380 -10.01 -24.94 -6.44
CA GLY A 380 -11.14 -25.67 -5.87
C GLY A 380 -12.10 -24.76 -5.09
N TRP A 381 -11.58 -23.74 -4.40
CA TRP A 381 -12.41 -22.75 -3.70
C TRP A 381 -13.31 -21.99 -4.68
N ILE A 382 -12.80 -21.60 -5.86
CA ILE A 382 -13.58 -20.87 -6.89
C ILE A 382 -14.90 -21.59 -7.23
N ASP A 383 -14.85 -22.92 -7.39
CA ASP A 383 -15.99 -23.75 -7.81
C ASP A 383 -16.84 -24.29 -6.66
N THR A 384 -16.43 -24.07 -5.42
CA THR A 384 -17.11 -24.61 -4.24
C THR A 384 -17.65 -23.48 -3.38
N TYR A 385 -16.79 -22.88 -2.55
CA TYR A 385 -17.16 -21.82 -1.63
C TYR A 385 -17.36 -20.47 -2.35
N GLY A 386 -16.63 -20.23 -3.45
CA GLY A 386 -16.81 -19.05 -4.28
C GLY A 386 -18.18 -19.02 -4.97
N ASP A 387 -18.68 -20.17 -5.43
CA ASP A 387 -20.01 -20.27 -6.08
C ASP A 387 -21.14 -20.50 -5.07
N LEU A 388 -21.35 -19.53 -4.16
CA LEU A 388 -22.34 -19.61 -3.07
C LEU A 388 -23.76 -19.96 -3.55
N LEU A 389 -24.12 -19.58 -4.78
CA LEU A 389 -25.46 -19.78 -5.33
C LEU A 389 -25.55 -20.92 -6.36
N GLY A 390 -24.46 -21.63 -6.67
CA GLY A 390 -24.45 -22.71 -7.67
C GLY A 390 -24.73 -22.21 -9.10
N THR A 391 -24.38 -20.95 -9.40
CA THR A 391 -24.62 -20.27 -10.68
C THR A 391 -23.39 -20.28 -11.60
N GLY A 392 -22.26 -20.75 -11.09
CA GLY A 392 -20.96 -20.71 -11.73
C GLY A 392 -20.32 -19.31 -11.73
N TYR A 393 -20.64 -18.46 -10.76
CA TYR A 393 -20.02 -17.16 -10.51
C TYR A 393 -19.45 -17.10 -9.11
N ILE A 394 -18.41 -16.31 -8.89
CA ILE A 394 -17.94 -15.98 -7.53
C ILE A 394 -18.90 -14.97 -6.90
N TRP A 395 -19.43 -15.34 -5.74
CA TRP A 395 -20.28 -14.52 -4.88
C TRP A 395 -19.55 -14.23 -3.57
N PHE A 396 -19.81 -13.06 -2.98
CA PHE A 396 -19.41 -12.78 -1.62
C PHE A 396 -20.59 -12.35 -0.74
N GLN A 397 -20.51 -12.78 0.52
CA GLN A 397 -21.33 -12.34 1.63
C GLN A 397 -20.55 -12.63 2.91
N THR A 398 -20.37 -11.61 3.76
CA THR A 398 -19.70 -11.84 5.03
C THR A 398 -20.49 -12.81 5.92
N ARG A 399 -19.77 -13.73 6.54
CA ARG A 399 -20.22 -14.66 7.56
C ARG A 399 -20.15 -14.03 8.96
N ASN A 400 -19.45 -12.91 9.09
CA ASN A 400 -19.32 -12.08 10.28
C ASN A 400 -19.90 -10.66 10.05
N PRO A 401 -21.23 -10.49 10.05
CA PRO A 401 -21.86 -9.20 9.75
C PRO A 401 -21.59 -8.11 10.81
N GLN A 402 -21.04 -8.47 11.97
CA GLN A 402 -20.79 -7.51 13.06
C GLN A 402 -19.45 -6.78 12.88
N THR A 403 -18.41 -7.49 12.45
CA THR A 403 -17.03 -6.95 12.40
C THR A 403 -16.30 -7.26 11.09
N GLY A 404 -16.87 -8.09 10.22
CA GLY A 404 -16.34 -8.39 8.90
C GLY A 404 -16.68 -7.32 7.86
N LEU A 405 -15.92 -7.32 6.76
CA LEU A 405 -16.12 -6.47 5.61
C LEU A 405 -17.40 -6.86 4.87
N GLN A 406 -18.26 -5.88 4.62
CA GLN A 406 -19.48 -6.09 3.84
C GLN A 406 -19.16 -6.40 2.37
N ASN A 407 -18.30 -5.60 1.75
CA ASN A 407 -17.80 -5.87 0.41
C ASN A 407 -16.44 -6.57 0.50
N GLN A 408 -16.33 -7.74 -0.13
CA GLN A 408 -15.11 -8.56 -0.12
C GLN A 408 -14.40 -8.53 -1.49
N CYS A 409 -14.57 -7.44 -2.23
CA CYS A 409 -13.86 -7.15 -3.48
C CYS A 409 -12.87 -5.99 -3.26
N TRP A 410 -12.09 -5.63 -4.28
CA TRP A 410 -11.11 -4.54 -4.14
C TRP A 410 -11.73 -3.20 -3.72
N LYS A 411 -12.98 -2.92 -4.14
CA LYS A 411 -13.77 -1.79 -3.66
C LYS A 411 -14.51 -2.17 -2.38
N ASP A 412 -13.80 -2.36 -1.29
CA ASP A 412 -14.35 -2.91 -0.03
C ASP A 412 -15.15 -1.91 0.84
N SER A 413 -15.32 -0.65 0.41
CA SER A 413 -16.17 0.30 1.15
C SER A 413 -17.66 -0.07 1.07
N PRO A 414 -18.48 0.20 2.11
CA PRO A 414 -19.89 -0.23 2.16
C PRO A 414 -20.77 0.22 1.00
N ASP A 415 -20.46 1.37 0.39
CA ASP A 415 -21.25 2.05 -0.62
C ASP A 415 -20.76 1.88 -2.06
N SER A 416 -19.67 1.14 -2.27
CA SER A 416 -18.99 1.03 -3.57
C SER A 416 -19.78 0.29 -4.65
N ILE A 417 -20.63 -0.66 -4.26
CA ILE A 417 -21.44 -1.46 -5.17
C ILE A 417 -22.88 -0.94 -5.12
N SER A 418 -23.30 -0.23 -6.16
CA SER A 418 -24.61 0.40 -6.24
C SER A 418 -25.22 0.33 -7.64
N PHE A 419 -26.55 0.42 -7.71
CA PHE A 419 -27.26 0.65 -8.96
C PHE A 419 -26.99 2.08 -9.46
N SER A 420 -27.28 2.33 -10.74
CA SER A 420 -27.09 3.65 -11.36
C SER A 420 -27.89 4.76 -10.67
N ASP A 421 -29.02 4.44 -10.03
CA ASP A 421 -29.83 5.36 -9.23
C ASP A 421 -29.32 5.58 -7.78
N GLY A 422 -28.23 4.90 -7.40
CA GLY A 422 -27.60 4.99 -6.08
C GLY A 422 -28.19 4.06 -5.02
N ARG A 423 -29.19 3.22 -5.33
CA ARG A 423 -29.63 2.16 -4.40
C ARG A 423 -28.52 1.12 -4.23
N LEU A 424 -28.41 0.56 -3.02
CA LEU A 424 -27.49 -0.54 -2.72
C LEU A 424 -28.19 -1.89 -2.95
N PRO A 425 -27.57 -2.84 -3.67
CA PRO A 425 -28.11 -4.19 -3.81
C PRO A 425 -28.01 -4.97 -2.49
N GLY A 426 -28.82 -6.03 -2.36
CA GLY A 426 -28.70 -6.99 -1.26
C GLY A 426 -27.41 -7.82 -1.33
N PHE A 427 -27.29 -8.79 -0.42
CA PHE A 427 -26.27 -9.82 -0.44
C PHE A 427 -26.91 -11.19 -0.75
N PRO A 428 -26.16 -12.15 -1.32
CA PRO A 428 -24.77 -12.02 -1.78
C PRO A 428 -24.64 -11.17 -3.05
N ARG A 429 -23.40 -10.78 -3.40
CA ARG A 429 -23.08 -9.98 -4.59
C ARG A 429 -22.02 -10.70 -5.44
N ALA A 430 -22.17 -10.66 -6.76
CA ALA A 430 -21.19 -11.16 -7.71
C ALA A 430 -20.68 -10.01 -8.59
N THR A 431 -19.58 -9.38 -8.21
CA THR A 431 -18.99 -8.25 -8.96
C THR A 431 -18.26 -8.74 -10.22
N CYS A 432 -18.26 -7.92 -11.26
CA CYS A 432 -17.79 -8.34 -12.59
C CYS A 432 -16.30 -8.70 -12.63
N GLU A 433 -15.44 -7.95 -11.94
CA GLU A 433 -14.00 -8.17 -11.92
C GLU A 433 -13.61 -9.50 -11.26
N LEU A 434 -14.34 -9.94 -10.23
CA LEU A 434 -14.12 -11.25 -9.60
C LEU A 434 -14.30 -12.38 -10.62
N GLN A 435 -15.26 -12.24 -11.53
CA GLN A 435 -15.52 -13.24 -12.57
C GLN A 435 -14.38 -13.23 -13.59
N GLY A 436 -13.87 -12.03 -13.91
CA GLY A 436 -12.64 -11.87 -14.68
C GLY A 436 -11.45 -12.59 -14.04
N TYR A 437 -11.22 -12.40 -12.74
CA TYR A 437 -10.12 -13.06 -12.05
C TYR A 437 -10.30 -14.58 -11.99
N ALA A 438 -11.53 -15.06 -11.79
CA ALA A 438 -11.83 -16.49 -11.84
C ALA A 438 -11.49 -17.09 -13.21
N TYR A 439 -11.88 -16.41 -14.29
CA TYR A 439 -11.55 -16.82 -15.66
C TYR A 439 -10.03 -16.88 -15.88
N ASP A 440 -9.30 -15.82 -15.53
CA ASP A 440 -7.83 -15.78 -15.73
C ASP A 440 -7.12 -16.83 -14.86
N ALA A 441 -7.54 -16.99 -13.60
CA ALA A 441 -7.03 -18.01 -12.70
C ALA A 441 -7.22 -19.43 -13.27
N LYS A 442 -8.37 -19.74 -13.87
CA LYS A 442 -8.61 -21.05 -14.50
C LYS A 442 -7.73 -21.26 -15.74
N MET A 443 -7.60 -20.26 -16.60
CA MET A 443 -6.73 -20.34 -17.79
C MET A 443 -5.26 -20.55 -17.43
N ARG A 444 -4.79 -19.81 -16.42
CA ARG A 444 -3.43 -19.90 -15.89
C ARG A 444 -3.21 -21.21 -15.13
N GLY A 445 -4.15 -21.60 -14.28
CA GLY A 445 -4.17 -22.89 -13.60
C GLY A 445 -4.11 -24.07 -14.57
N ALA A 446 -4.80 -24.00 -15.72
CA ALA A 446 -4.72 -25.01 -16.75
C ALA A 446 -3.32 -25.12 -17.36
N ARG A 447 -2.67 -23.99 -17.62
CA ARG A 447 -1.28 -23.97 -18.09
C ARG A 447 -0.35 -24.62 -17.06
N LEU A 448 -0.50 -24.26 -15.77
CA LEU A 448 0.31 -24.84 -14.69
C LEU A 448 0.09 -26.36 -14.57
N ALA A 449 -1.16 -26.80 -14.63
CA ALA A 449 -1.54 -28.22 -14.58
C ALA A 449 -0.91 -29.04 -15.71
N ARG A 450 -0.96 -28.48 -16.93
CA ARG A 450 -0.43 -29.13 -18.12
C ARG A 450 1.10 -29.17 -18.16
N LYS A 451 1.76 -28.11 -17.68
CA LYS A 451 3.23 -27.98 -17.80
C LYS A 451 4.01 -28.53 -16.62
N PHE A 452 3.45 -28.46 -15.40
CA PHE A 452 4.21 -28.73 -14.18
C PHE A 452 3.59 -29.82 -13.31
N TRP A 453 2.26 -29.85 -13.18
CA TRP A 453 1.59 -30.80 -12.27
C TRP A 453 1.30 -32.17 -12.89
N ASN A 454 1.72 -32.40 -14.14
CA ASN A 454 1.50 -33.64 -14.89
C ASN A 454 0.03 -34.07 -14.93
N ASP A 455 -0.90 -33.10 -15.05
CA ASP A 455 -2.34 -33.33 -14.97
C ASP A 455 -3.07 -32.65 -16.14
N PRO A 456 -2.92 -33.19 -17.38
CA PRO A 456 -3.55 -32.62 -18.56
C PRO A 456 -5.08 -32.72 -18.53
N GLU A 457 -5.65 -33.73 -17.86
CA GLU A 457 -7.11 -33.86 -17.73
C GLU A 457 -7.71 -32.74 -16.88
N TYR A 458 -7.04 -32.37 -15.78
CA TYR A 458 -7.43 -31.20 -15.00
C TYR A 458 -7.25 -29.90 -15.77
N ALA A 459 -6.17 -29.76 -16.56
CA ALA A 459 -5.98 -28.62 -17.43
C ALA A 459 -7.14 -28.45 -18.42
N ASP A 460 -7.52 -29.53 -19.11
CA ASP A 460 -8.62 -29.52 -20.07
C ASP A 460 -9.97 -29.22 -19.37
N ARG A 461 -10.15 -29.65 -18.12
CA ARG A 461 -11.33 -29.29 -17.31
C ARG A 461 -11.37 -27.79 -17.04
N LEU A 462 -10.27 -27.22 -16.54
CA LEU A 462 -10.19 -25.80 -16.22
C LEU A 462 -10.44 -24.92 -17.45
N GLU A 463 -9.90 -25.29 -18.62
CA GLU A 463 -10.14 -24.58 -19.88
C GLU A 463 -11.61 -24.64 -20.32
N ARG A 464 -12.26 -25.81 -20.20
CA ARG A 464 -13.70 -25.93 -20.50
C ARG A 464 -14.53 -25.06 -19.56
N GLU A 465 -14.25 -25.08 -18.27
CA GLU A 465 -14.97 -24.27 -17.29
C GLU A 465 -14.73 -22.77 -17.50
N ALA A 466 -13.50 -22.36 -17.84
CA ALA A 466 -13.18 -20.98 -18.18
C ALA A 466 -13.93 -20.52 -19.44
N ALA A 467 -13.99 -21.35 -20.48
CA ALA A 467 -14.76 -21.05 -21.69
C ALA A 467 -16.25 -20.88 -21.40
N GLN A 468 -16.83 -21.77 -20.58
CA GLN A 468 -18.23 -21.66 -20.16
C GLN A 468 -18.48 -20.43 -19.29
N LEU A 469 -17.54 -20.07 -18.39
CA LEU A 469 -17.62 -18.85 -17.60
C LEU A 469 -17.58 -17.61 -18.50
N LYS A 470 -16.68 -17.56 -19.48
CA LYS A 470 -16.61 -16.45 -20.45
C LYS A 470 -17.92 -16.30 -21.22
N GLU A 471 -18.51 -17.39 -21.72
CA GLU A 471 -19.78 -17.36 -22.43
C GLU A 471 -20.93 -16.86 -21.53
N ARG A 472 -21.07 -17.44 -20.32
CA ARG A 472 -22.11 -17.01 -19.37
C ARG A 472 -21.95 -15.55 -18.97
N PHE A 473 -20.74 -15.12 -18.62
CA PHE A 473 -20.45 -13.74 -18.23
C PHE A 473 -20.84 -12.75 -19.33
N ASN A 474 -20.45 -13.03 -20.57
CA ASN A 474 -20.79 -12.19 -21.71
C ASN A 474 -22.31 -12.17 -21.98
N ARG A 475 -23.06 -13.19 -21.59
CA ARG A 475 -24.53 -13.15 -21.67
C ARG A 475 -25.17 -12.37 -20.52
N ASP A 476 -24.77 -12.67 -19.28
CA ASP A 476 -25.52 -12.27 -18.08
C ASP A 476 -25.12 -10.89 -17.55
N PHE A 477 -23.87 -10.45 -17.74
CA PHE A 477 -23.39 -9.16 -17.25
C PHE A 477 -23.50 -8.05 -18.29
N TRP A 478 -23.62 -8.36 -19.59
CA TRP A 478 -23.72 -7.33 -20.62
C TRP A 478 -25.07 -6.62 -20.55
N ILE A 479 -25.05 -5.28 -20.56
CA ILE A 479 -26.25 -4.45 -20.59
C ILE A 479 -26.40 -3.85 -22.01
N PRO A 480 -27.24 -4.43 -22.89
CA PRO A 480 -27.28 -4.04 -24.30
C PRO A 480 -27.58 -2.56 -24.54
N GLU A 481 -28.50 -1.98 -23.77
CA GLU A 481 -28.96 -0.60 -23.94
C GLU A 481 -27.90 0.43 -23.52
N LYS A 482 -26.95 -0.01 -22.68
CA LYS A 482 -25.90 0.81 -22.08
C LYS A 482 -24.52 0.56 -22.70
N GLU A 483 -24.37 -0.56 -23.42
CA GLU A 483 -23.13 -0.99 -24.08
C GLU A 483 -21.93 -1.13 -23.12
N TYR A 484 -22.17 -1.61 -21.91
CA TYR A 484 -21.12 -1.98 -20.94
C TYR A 484 -21.56 -3.14 -20.05
N PHE A 485 -20.64 -3.69 -19.25
CA PHE A 485 -20.93 -4.74 -18.28
C PHE A 485 -21.45 -4.17 -16.96
N ALA A 486 -22.48 -4.80 -16.41
CA ALA A 486 -22.98 -4.54 -15.06
C ALA A 486 -21.86 -4.64 -14.03
N LEU A 487 -21.87 -3.76 -13.04
CA LEU A 487 -20.89 -3.76 -11.95
C LEU A 487 -20.96 -5.07 -11.16
N ALA A 488 -22.16 -5.59 -10.95
CA ALA A 488 -22.42 -6.84 -10.27
C ALA A 488 -23.75 -7.49 -10.69
N LEU A 489 -23.97 -8.71 -10.25
CA LEU A 489 -25.30 -9.28 -10.07
C LEU A 489 -25.67 -9.28 -8.58
N ASP A 490 -26.94 -9.02 -8.28
CA ASP A 490 -27.49 -9.25 -6.93
C ASP A 490 -28.05 -10.66 -6.77
N GLY A 491 -28.44 -11.04 -5.55
CA GLY A 491 -28.94 -12.38 -5.24
C GLY A 491 -30.23 -12.78 -5.97
N ASP A 492 -30.96 -11.83 -6.57
CA ASP A 492 -32.13 -12.10 -7.42
C ASP A 492 -31.74 -12.26 -8.91
N GLY A 493 -30.45 -12.15 -9.23
CA GLY A 493 -29.92 -12.19 -10.60
C GLY A 493 -30.08 -10.87 -11.37
N ARG A 494 -30.42 -9.76 -10.70
CA ARG A 494 -30.55 -8.45 -11.36
C ARG A 494 -29.18 -7.83 -11.60
N GLN A 495 -29.03 -7.21 -12.77
CA GLN A 495 -27.85 -6.44 -13.12
C GLN A 495 -27.76 -5.15 -12.28
N VAL A 496 -26.72 -5.05 -11.47
CA VAL A 496 -26.33 -3.82 -10.78
C VAL A 496 -25.65 -2.90 -11.80
N ASP A 497 -26.40 -1.93 -12.29
CA ASP A 497 -26.21 -1.32 -13.61
C ASP A 497 -25.40 0.00 -13.63
N ALA A 498 -24.71 0.30 -12.53
CA ALA A 498 -23.85 1.48 -12.46
C ALA A 498 -22.60 1.33 -13.32
N LEU A 499 -22.20 2.41 -13.99
CA LEU A 499 -20.95 2.46 -14.75
C LEU A 499 -19.77 2.73 -13.81
N SER A 500 -18.78 1.84 -13.83
CA SER A 500 -17.66 1.79 -12.88
C SER A 500 -16.36 1.40 -13.57
N SER A 501 -15.22 1.76 -12.98
CA SER A 501 -13.89 1.40 -13.51
C SER A 501 -13.62 -0.10 -13.59
N ASN A 502 -14.37 -0.93 -12.85
CA ASN A 502 -14.23 -2.40 -12.80
C ASN A 502 -14.23 -3.04 -14.21
N ILE A 503 -14.92 -2.44 -15.18
CA ILE A 503 -14.95 -2.94 -16.56
C ILE A 503 -13.56 -3.00 -17.21
N GLY A 504 -12.60 -2.18 -16.79
CA GLY A 504 -11.24 -2.21 -17.32
C GLY A 504 -10.43 -3.40 -16.80
N HIS A 505 -10.75 -3.94 -15.62
CA HIS A 505 -10.16 -5.20 -15.14
C HIS A 505 -10.59 -6.41 -15.98
N LEU A 506 -11.76 -6.33 -16.65
CA LEU A 506 -12.23 -7.40 -17.56
C LEU A 506 -11.38 -7.50 -18.83
N LEU A 507 -10.80 -6.38 -19.28
CA LEU A 507 -9.83 -6.38 -20.38
C LEU A 507 -8.49 -6.96 -19.92
N TRP A 508 -8.08 -6.73 -18.68
CA TRP A 508 -6.87 -7.37 -18.16
C TRP A 508 -7.01 -8.89 -18.06
N SER A 509 -8.13 -9.38 -17.54
CA SER A 509 -8.36 -10.82 -17.39
C SER A 509 -8.57 -11.57 -18.71
N GLY A 510 -8.98 -10.89 -19.78
CA GLY A 510 -9.27 -11.54 -21.07
C GLY A 510 -10.68 -12.15 -21.19
N ILE A 511 -11.56 -11.89 -20.22
CA ILE A 511 -12.93 -12.46 -20.21
C ILE A 511 -13.86 -11.78 -21.23
N VAL A 512 -13.58 -10.55 -21.66
CA VAL A 512 -14.44 -9.80 -22.60
C VAL A 512 -14.38 -10.42 -24.00
N ASP A 513 -15.52 -10.50 -24.68
CA ASP A 513 -15.55 -10.81 -26.11
C ASP A 513 -14.98 -9.64 -26.92
N GLU A 514 -14.14 -9.93 -27.91
CA GLU A 514 -13.40 -8.94 -28.69
C GLU A 514 -14.33 -7.93 -29.37
N THR A 515 -15.54 -8.34 -29.74
CA THR A 515 -16.57 -7.49 -30.36
C THR A 515 -17.10 -6.38 -29.45
N ARG A 516 -16.93 -6.52 -28.13
CA ARG A 516 -17.41 -5.55 -27.13
C ARG A 516 -16.29 -4.70 -26.53
N ALA A 517 -15.03 -5.11 -26.70
CA ALA A 517 -13.88 -4.44 -26.10
C ALA A 517 -13.82 -2.94 -26.46
N GLY A 518 -14.13 -2.58 -27.71
CA GLY A 518 -14.12 -1.17 -28.14
C GLY A 518 -15.10 -0.29 -27.35
N ARG A 519 -16.29 -0.81 -27.00
CA ARG A 519 -17.25 -0.06 -26.17
C ARG A 519 -16.76 0.16 -24.75
N ILE A 520 -16.07 -0.83 -24.19
CA ILE A 520 -15.45 -0.69 -22.87
C ILE A 520 -14.37 0.38 -22.89
N VAL A 521 -13.55 0.43 -23.94
CA VAL A 521 -12.55 1.47 -24.15
C VAL A 521 -13.19 2.87 -24.24
N ASP A 522 -14.27 2.99 -25.04
CA ASP A 522 -15.03 4.25 -25.18
C ASP A 522 -15.55 4.77 -23.83
N HIS A 523 -16.07 3.88 -22.97
CA HIS A 523 -16.56 4.27 -21.64
C HIS A 523 -15.42 4.66 -20.69
N LEU A 524 -14.34 3.87 -20.64
CA LEU A 524 -13.21 4.11 -19.75
C LEU A 524 -12.52 5.46 -20.02
N LEU A 525 -12.38 5.84 -21.29
CA LEU A 525 -11.76 7.09 -21.72
C LEU A 525 -12.76 8.21 -22.04
N GLY A 526 -14.05 7.92 -21.89
CA GLY A 526 -15.14 8.87 -22.06
C GLY A 526 -15.25 9.82 -20.86
N PRO A 527 -15.93 10.97 -21.02
CA PRO A 527 -15.98 12.03 -20.02
C PRO A 527 -16.61 11.56 -18.70
N ARG A 528 -17.49 10.55 -18.74
CA ARG A 528 -18.18 10.05 -17.54
C ARG A 528 -17.20 9.42 -16.53
N LEU A 529 -16.20 8.68 -17.01
CA LEU A 529 -15.21 8.02 -16.15
C LEU A 529 -13.85 8.74 -16.16
N PHE A 530 -13.38 9.20 -17.31
CA PHE A 530 -12.04 9.79 -17.42
C PHE A 530 -12.06 11.28 -17.04
N SER A 531 -11.50 11.61 -15.88
CA SER A 531 -11.46 12.98 -15.37
C SER A 531 -10.43 13.87 -16.06
N GLY A 532 -9.57 13.30 -16.94
CA GLY A 532 -8.36 13.95 -17.45
C GLY A 532 -7.13 13.79 -16.55
N TRP A 533 -7.34 13.43 -15.28
CA TRP A 533 -6.28 12.95 -14.38
C TRP A 533 -6.21 11.41 -14.33
N GLY A 534 -7.30 10.71 -14.65
CA GLY A 534 -7.36 9.25 -14.71
C GLY A 534 -8.81 8.76 -14.78
N VAL A 535 -9.01 7.45 -14.85
CA VAL A 535 -10.32 6.79 -14.75
C VAL A 535 -10.78 6.84 -13.29
N ARG A 536 -11.95 7.44 -13.06
CA ARG A 536 -12.65 7.48 -11.77
C ARG A 536 -13.22 6.11 -11.43
N THR A 537 -13.32 5.82 -10.14
CA THR A 537 -13.92 4.58 -9.65
C THR A 537 -15.41 4.43 -9.99
N LEU A 538 -16.14 5.53 -10.14
CA LEU A 538 -17.55 5.54 -10.52
C LEU A 538 -17.79 6.70 -11.48
N ALA A 539 -18.66 6.49 -12.47
CA ALA A 539 -18.96 7.50 -13.46
C ALA A 539 -19.70 8.71 -12.85
N ASP A 540 -19.46 9.91 -13.36
CA ASP A 540 -19.90 11.17 -12.75
C ASP A 540 -21.41 11.42 -12.76
N ASP A 541 -22.15 10.66 -13.57
CA ASP A 541 -23.61 10.68 -13.67
C ASP A 541 -24.31 9.57 -12.87
N GLN A 542 -23.56 8.79 -12.08
CA GLN A 542 -24.14 7.75 -11.22
C GLN A 542 -24.64 8.34 -9.89
N GLY A 543 -25.75 7.83 -9.35
CA GLY A 543 -26.43 8.40 -8.19
C GLY A 543 -25.60 8.50 -6.90
N ARG A 544 -24.53 7.71 -6.77
CA ARG A 544 -23.58 7.77 -5.64
C ARG A 544 -22.27 8.47 -5.95
N TYR A 545 -22.11 9.01 -7.15
CA TYR A 545 -20.87 9.67 -7.52
C TYR A 545 -20.54 10.80 -6.56
N ASN A 546 -19.31 10.75 -6.05
CA ASN A 546 -18.73 11.80 -5.23
C ASN A 546 -17.24 11.90 -5.59
N PRO A 547 -16.74 13.03 -6.12
CA PRO A 547 -15.33 13.17 -6.50
C PRO A 547 -14.37 13.00 -5.32
N ILE A 548 -14.85 13.15 -4.08
CA ILE A 548 -14.10 12.89 -2.85
C ILE A 548 -14.60 11.65 -2.10
N GLY A 549 -15.31 10.74 -2.77
CA GLY A 549 -15.79 9.48 -2.21
C GLY A 549 -14.83 8.32 -2.50
N TYR A 550 -14.47 7.56 -1.46
CA TYR A 550 -13.35 6.61 -1.47
C TYR A 550 -13.34 5.60 -2.62
N HIS A 551 -14.47 4.92 -2.90
CA HIS A 551 -14.63 4.01 -4.05
C HIS A 551 -15.78 4.42 -4.98
N VAL A 552 -16.27 5.65 -4.83
CA VAL A 552 -17.47 6.15 -5.53
C VAL A 552 -17.19 7.44 -6.30
N GLY A 553 -15.93 7.68 -6.69
CA GLY A 553 -15.60 8.78 -7.60
C GLY A 553 -14.14 9.24 -7.57
N THR A 554 -13.33 8.86 -6.60
CA THR A 554 -11.86 9.08 -6.62
C THR A 554 -11.18 8.33 -7.76
N VAL A 555 -9.94 8.73 -8.06
CA VAL A 555 -9.03 8.06 -8.99
C VAL A 555 -7.98 7.31 -8.19
N TRP A 556 -7.81 6.02 -8.48
CA TRP A 556 -6.84 5.14 -7.83
C TRP A 556 -5.72 4.79 -8.81
N PRO A 557 -4.44 5.06 -8.49
CA PRO A 557 -3.32 4.75 -9.37
C PRO A 557 -3.22 3.28 -9.75
N PHE A 558 -3.40 2.37 -8.78
CA PHE A 558 -3.30 0.94 -9.07
C PHE A 558 -4.39 0.48 -10.05
N ASP A 559 -5.65 0.89 -9.86
CA ASP A 559 -6.78 0.60 -10.76
C ASP A 559 -6.44 1.06 -12.18
N ASN A 560 -5.98 2.31 -12.32
CA ASN A 560 -5.56 2.87 -13.61
C ASN A 560 -4.40 2.11 -14.26
N SER A 561 -3.45 1.59 -13.46
CA SER A 561 -2.35 0.77 -13.98
C SER A 561 -2.83 -0.58 -14.53
N ILE A 562 -3.81 -1.21 -13.88
CA ILE A 562 -4.43 -2.47 -14.35
C ILE A 562 -5.29 -2.22 -15.59
N ILE A 563 -6.05 -1.11 -15.62
CA ILE A 563 -6.82 -0.70 -16.80
C ILE A 563 -5.89 -0.48 -18.00
N ALA A 564 -4.79 0.26 -17.83
CA ALA A 564 -3.81 0.49 -18.89
C ALA A 564 -3.21 -0.84 -19.40
N TRP A 565 -2.92 -1.78 -18.49
CA TRP A 565 -2.44 -3.10 -18.87
C TRP A 565 -3.47 -3.91 -19.66
N GLY A 566 -4.73 -3.87 -19.26
CA GLY A 566 -5.85 -4.50 -19.98
C GLY A 566 -6.07 -3.91 -21.38
N LEU A 567 -6.04 -2.59 -21.51
CA LEU A 567 -6.13 -1.89 -22.79
C LEU A 567 -5.01 -2.33 -23.74
N HIS A 568 -3.76 -2.35 -23.24
CA HIS A 568 -2.61 -2.80 -24.03
C HIS A 568 -2.76 -4.26 -24.48
N ARG A 569 -3.21 -5.15 -23.59
CA ARG A 569 -3.45 -6.58 -23.89
C ARG A 569 -4.49 -6.78 -25.00
N TYR A 570 -5.49 -5.90 -25.10
CA TYR A 570 -6.50 -5.92 -26.16
C TYR A 570 -6.09 -5.13 -27.42
N GLY A 571 -4.87 -4.58 -27.47
CA GLY A 571 -4.34 -3.85 -28.63
C GLY A 571 -4.65 -2.34 -28.66
N TYR A 572 -5.32 -1.79 -27.64
CA TYR A 572 -5.65 -0.37 -27.51
C TYR A 572 -4.48 0.41 -26.91
N ARG A 573 -3.38 0.50 -27.68
CA ARG A 573 -2.10 1.04 -27.21
C ARG A 573 -2.11 2.55 -27.01
N GLU A 574 -2.80 3.29 -27.88
CA GLU A 574 -2.91 4.74 -27.77
C GLU A 574 -3.73 5.12 -26.53
N GLU A 575 -4.79 4.36 -26.28
CA GLU A 575 -5.68 4.49 -25.12
C GLU A 575 -4.98 4.14 -23.81
N ALA A 576 -4.23 3.04 -23.79
CA ALA A 576 -3.36 2.71 -22.66
C ALA A 576 -2.35 3.85 -22.40
N GLY A 577 -1.75 4.39 -23.46
CA GLY A 577 -0.81 5.51 -23.39
C GLY A 577 -1.41 6.78 -22.80
N ARG A 578 -2.69 7.08 -23.06
CA ARG A 578 -3.41 8.22 -22.44
C ARG A 578 -3.53 8.07 -20.93
N ILE A 579 -3.77 6.87 -20.42
CA ILE A 579 -3.81 6.60 -18.97
C ILE A 579 -2.40 6.71 -18.38
N CYS A 580 -1.38 6.15 -19.05
CA CYS A 580 0.01 6.28 -18.64
C CYS A 580 0.42 7.76 -18.49
N ASP A 581 0.11 8.59 -19.49
CA ASP A 581 0.41 10.02 -19.45
C ASP A 581 -0.34 10.73 -18.31
N ALA A 582 -1.62 10.45 -18.11
CA ALA A 582 -2.41 11.08 -17.04
C ALA A 582 -1.87 10.75 -15.64
N MET A 583 -1.51 9.48 -15.37
CA MET A 583 -0.91 9.07 -14.10
C MET A 583 0.48 9.68 -13.86
N LEU A 584 1.33 9.75 -14.89
CA LEU A 584 2.65 10.37 -14.80
C LEU A 584 2.55 11.91 -14.70
N ALA A 585 1.53 12.52 -15.28
CA ALA A 585 1.23 13.94 -15.08
C ALA A 585 0.79 14.19 -13.62
N ALA A 586 -0.06 13.33 -13.06
CA ALA A 586 -0.48 13.41 -11.67
C ALA A 586 0.69 13.24 -10.70
N SER A 587 1.62 12.32 -10.96
CA SER A 587 2.77 12.04 -10.07
C SER A 587 3.66 13.26 -9.83
N ARG A 588 3.74 14.21 -10.79
CA ARG A 588 4.46 15.49 -10.62
C ARG A 588 4.00 16.27 -9.39
N TYR A 589 2.72 16.23 -9.08
CA TYR A 589 2.11 16.98 -7.97
C TYR A 589 2.21 16.24 -6.62
N PHE A 590 2.72 15.00 -6.66
CA PHE A 590 2.95 14.16 -5.49
C PHE A 590 4.43 13.78 -5.36
N ASN A 591 5.35 14.56 -5.95
CA ASN A 591 6.80 14.32 -5.90
C ASN A 591 7.20 12.91 -6.36
N GLY A 592 6.52 12.36 -7.36
CA GLY A 592 6.73 10.99 -7.85
C GLY A 592 6.01 9.90 -7.05
N ARG A 593 5.57 10.18 -5.81
CA ARG A 593 4.86 9.24 -4.93
C ARG A 593 3.35 9.32 -5.15
N LEU A 594 2.84 8.59 -6.13
CA LEU A 594 1.40 8.47 -6.33
C LEU A 594 0.71 7.97 -5.05
N PRO A 595 -0.29 8.70 -4.49
CA PRO A 595 -0.96 8.31 -3.26
C PRO A 595 -1.94 7.17 -3.51
N GLU A 596 -2.51 6.62 -2.44
CA GLU A 596 -3.57 5.60 -2.53
C GLU A 596 -4.72 5.96 -3.47
N ALA A 597 -5.23 7.17 -3.29
CA ALA A 597 -6.24 7.74 -4.15
C ALA A 597 -6.11 9.27 -4.14
N PHE A 598 -6.65 9.90 -5.18
CA PHE A 598 -6.86 11.34 -5.20
C PHE A 598 -8.26 11.65 -5.74
N ALA A 599 -8.74 12.87 -5.49
CA ALA A 599 -10.11 13.23 -5.82
C ALA A 599 -10.35 13.21 -7.34
N GLY A 600 -11.51 12.72 -7.76
CA GLY A 600 -11.87 12.57 -9.18
C GLY A 600 -12.52 13.79 -9.81
N TYR A 601 -12.15 14.99 -9.39
CA TYR A 601 -12.54 16.22 -10.08
C TYR A 601 -12.01 16.23 -11.50
N GLU A 602 -12.76 16.84 -12.42
CA GLU A 602 -12.28 17.06 -13.77
C GLU A 602 -11.02 17.93 -13.77
N ARG A 603 -10.07 17.59 -14.63
CA ARG A 603 -8.84 18.35 -14.84
C ARG A 603 -9.08 19.78 -15.35
N SER A 604 -10.23 20.03 -15.97
CA SER A 604 -10.68 21.37 -16.38
C SER A 604 -10.96 22.30 -15.20
N LEU A 605 -11.25 21.74 -14.02
CA LEU A 605 -11.63 22.50 -12.81
C LEU A 605 -10.40 22.89 -11.98
N THR A 606 -9.30 22.16 -12.08
CA THR A 606 -8.12 22.33 -11.21
C THR A 606 -6.81 22.20 -11.98
N ASP A 607 -5.84 23.07 -11.68
CA ASP A 607 -4.49 23.01 -12.28
C ASP A 607 -3.64 21.84 -11.74
N PHE A 608 -4.13 21.12 -10.73
CA PHE A 608 -3.46 20.02 -10.05
C PHE A 608 -4.49 18.97 -9.56
N PRO A 609 -4.10 17.69 -9.39
CA PRO A 609 -4.96 16.68 -8.79
C PRO A 609 -5.21 17.02 -7.31
N VAL A 610 -6.48 17.09 -6.92
CA VAL A 610 -6.86 17.41 -5.53
C VAL A 610 -6.61 16.20 -4.63
N ARG A 611 -5.92 16.42 -3.50
CA ARG A 611 -5.56 15.37 -2.54
C ARG A 611 -6.82 14.74 -1.92
N TYR A 612 -6.82 13.42 -1.75
CA TYR A 612 -7.78 12.74 -0.90
C TYR A 612 -7.29 12.78 0.56
N PRO A 613 -8.09 13.29 1.53
CA PRO A 613 -7.57 13.66 2.86
C PRO A 613 -6.94 12.52 3.67
N THR A 614 -7.41 11.28 3.51
CA THR A 614 -6.95 10.13 4.30
C THR A 614 -6.18 9.12 3.47
N ALA A 615 -5.72 9.50 2.28
CA ALA A 615 -4.99 8.59 1.39
C ALA A 615 -3.68 8.14 2.03
N SER A 616 -3.43 6.83 1.95
CA SER A 616 -2.15 6.26 2.33
C SER A 616 -1.03 6.73 1.39
N SER A 617 0.12 7.06 1.95
CA SER A 617 1.28 7.51 1.17
C SER A 617 2.57 7.30 1.99
N PRO A 618 3.46 6.37 1.61
CA PRO A 618 3.35 5.47 0.46
C PRO A 618 2.30 4.36 0.66
N GLN A 619 1.86 3.76 -0.45
CA GLN A 619 1.01 2.57 -0.48
C GLN A 619 1.49 1.62 -1.58
N ALA A 620 1.71 0.35 -1.25
CA ALA A 620 2.43 -0.62 -2.06
C ALA A 620 1.93 -0.73 -3.52
N TRP A 621 0.62 -0.93 -3.73
CA TRP A 621 0.08 -1.09 -5.10
C TRP A 621 0.01 0.25 -5.89
N SER A 622 0.11 1.39 -5.22
CA SER A 622 0.18 2.71 -5.85
C SER A 622 1.63 3.04 -6.18
N THR A 623 2.56 2.66 -5.29
CA THR A 623 4.00 2.64 -5.51
C THR A 623 4.38 1.74 -6.69
N GLY A 624 3.70 0.61 -6.91
CA GLY A 624 3.91 -0.25 -8.09
C GLY A 624 3.38 0.33 -9.41
N THR A 625 2.53 1.37 -9.38
CA THR A 625 1.88 1.91 -10.60
C THR A 625 2.89 2.38 -11.65
N PRO A 626 3.87 3.26 -11.37
CA PRO A 626 4.84 3.70 -12.38
C PRO A 626 5.60 2.56 -13.06
N LEU A 627 5.88 1.48 -12.31
CA LEU A 627 6.57 0.28 -12.81
C LEU A 627 5.69 -0.50 -13.80
N LEU A 628 4.41 -0.70 -13.49
CA LEU A 628 3.49 -1.33 -14.43
C LEU A 628 3.23 -0.46 -15.66
N LEU A 629 3.15 0.87 -15.51
CA LEU A 629 3.04 1.78 -16.65
C LEU A 629 4.27 1.68 -17.59
N LEU A 630 5.48 1.52 -17.04
CA LEU A 630 6.69 1.25 -17.84
C LEU A 630 6.57 -0.07 -18.61
N ARG A 631 6.10 -1.15 -17.97
CA ARG A 631 5.83 -2.44 -18.63
C ARG A 631 4.87 -2.25 -19.80
N VAL A 632 3.81 -1.47 -19.61
CA VAL A 632 2.79 -1.18 -20.63
C VAL A 632 3.36 -0.36 -21.79
N MET A 633 4.07 0.73 -21.50
CA MET A 633 4.63 1.62 -22.54
C MET A 633 5.73 0.95 -23.37
N LEU A 634 6.50 0.04 -22.77
CA LEU A 634 7.54 -0.73 -23.47
C LEU A 634 7.00 -2.03 -24.09
N GLY A 635 5.74 -2.39 -23.82
CA GLY A 635 5.11 -3.62 -24.31
C GLY A 635 5.87 -4.89 -23.91
N LEU A 636 6.28 -4.96 -22.64
CA LEU A 636 7.09 -6.08 -22.13
C LEU A 636 6.22 -7.31 -21.86
N GLU A 637 6.46 -8.39 -22.63
CA GLU A 637 5.70 -9.63 -22.49
C GLU A 637 6.62 -10.89 -22.57
N PRO A 638 6.57 -11.79 -21.57
CA PRO A 638 7.34 -13.02 -21.60
C PRO A 638 6.74 -14.02 -22.60
N GLN A 639 7.57 -14.48 -23.55
CA GLN A 639 7.22 -15.51 -24.53
C GLN A 639 8.31 -16.58 -24.64
N GLY A 640 8.00 -17.77 -24.11
CA GLY A 640 8.98 -18.87 -24.09
C GLY A 640 10.22 -18.44 -23.31
N GLU A 641 11.40 -18.53 -23.91
CA GLU A 641 12.69 -18.14 -23.30
C GLU A 641 13.10 -16.70 -23.63
N HIS A 642 12.18 -15.87 -24.13
CA HIS A 642 12.46 -14.51 -24.60
C HIS A 642 11.51 -13.49 -23.98
N LEU A 643 12.01 -12.25 -23.88
CA LEU A 643 11.19 -11.07 -23.60
C LEU A 643 10.83 -10.39 -24.93
N VAL A 644 9.54 -10.35 -25.25
CA VAL A 644 9.05 -9.51 -26.35
C VAL A 644 8.97 -8.08 -25.87
N ILE A 645 9.48 -7.17 -26.69
CA ILE A 645 9.50 -5.73 -26.45
C ILE A 645 8.79 -5.08 -27.64
N ASP A 646 7.63 -4.48 -27.39
CA ASP A 646 6.80 -3.87 -28.43
C ASP A 646 6.31 -2.48 -27.99
N PRO A 647 7.21 -1.48 -28.03
CA PRO A 647 7.01 -0.21 -27.35
C PRO A 647 5.95 0.65 -28.04
N ALA A 648 5.06 1.22 -27.23
CA ALA A 648 4.11 2.24 -27.60
C ALA A 648 4.20 3.41 -26.60
N VAL A 649 5.26 4.20 -26.76
CA VAL A 649 5.55 5.33 -25.87
C VAL A 649 4.64 6.52 -26.23
N PRO A 650 3.87 7.08 -25.27
CA PRO A 650 3.01 8.24 -25.50
C PRO A 650 3.75 9.44 -26.08
N GLU A 651 3.03 10.29 -26.82
CA GLU A 651 3.59 11.52 -27.39
C GLU A 651 4.14 12.45 -26.29
N GLY A 652 5.27 13.10 -26.56
CA GLY A 652 5.91 14.05 -25.62
C GLY A 652 6.80 13.41 -24.55
N MET A 653 6.79 12.07 -24.37
CA MET A 653 7.65 11.40 -23.39
C MET A 653 9.09 11.15 -23.87
N GLY A 654 9.38 11.41 -25.16
CA GLY A 654 10.73 11.28 -25.70
C GLY A 654 11.18 9.82 -25.75
N ARG A 655 12.43 9.56 -25.36
CA ARG A 655 13.06 8.25 -25.30
C ARG A 655 12.93 7.63 -23.91
N ILE A 656 12.70 6.31 -23.86
CA ILE A 656 12.71 5.48 -22.66
C ILE A 656 13.63 4.29 -22.92
N GLU A 657 14.61 4.08 -22.05
CA GLU A 657 15.55 2.97 -22.06
C GLU A 657 15.50 2.32 -20.68
N LEU A 658 15.16 1.03 -20.64
CA LEU A 658 15.14 0.23 -19.43
C LEU A 658 16.16 -0.89 -19.60
N LEU A 659 17.27 -0.79 -18.89
CA LEU A 659 18.41 -1.70 -19.02
C LEU A 659 18.38 -2.76 -17.92
N ASP A 660 19.00 -3.91 -18.19
CA ASP A 660 19.18 -4.99 -17.21
C ASP A 660 17.84 -5.62 -16.71
N ILE A 661 16.82 -5.76 -17.56
CA ILE A 661 15.52 -6.35 -17.18
C ILE A 661 15.70 -7.85 -16.87
N PRO A 662 15.50 -8.29 -15.61
CA PRO A 662 15.70 -9.68 -15.23
C PRO A 662 14.57 -10.57 -15.72
N GLY A 663 14.87 -11.84 -15.96
CA GLY A 663 13.88 -12.89 -16.22
C GLY A 663 14.56 -14.22 -16.54
N ARG A 664 13.79 -15.21 -17.00
CA ARG A 664 14.32 -16.51 -17.46
C ARG A 664 15.34 -16.39 -18.59
N TRP A 665 15.30 -15.29 -19.34
CA TRP A 665 16.27 -14.91 -20.38
C TRP A 665 17.59 -14.35 -19.82
N GLY A 666 17.78 -14.32 -18.49
CA GLY A 666 18.91 -13.65 -17.84
C GLY A 666 18.61 -12.16 -17.68
N THR A 667 19.20 -11.32 -18.53
CA THR A 667 18.97 -9.87 -18.57
C THR A 667 18.81 -9.40 -20.02
N VAL A 668 17.87 -8.49 -20.24
CA VAL A 668 17.58 -7.90 -21.56
C VAL A 668 17.31 -6.41 -21.41
N ASP A 669 17.71 -5.61 -22.40
CA ASP A 669 17.42 -4.18 -22.46
C ASP A 669 16.18 -3.91 -23.33
N ALA A 670 15.35 -2.96 -22.93
CA ALA A 670 14.21 -2.48 -23.70
C ALA A 670 14.32 -0.99 -24.02
N LEU A 671 14.10 -0.64 -25.29
CA LEU A 671 14.14 0.73 -25.76
C LEU A 671 12.83 1.09 -26.45
N GLY A 672 12.28 2.25 -26.12
CA GLY A 672 11.11 2.85 -26.74
C GLY A 672 11.32 4.33 -27.01
N ARG A 673 10.67 4.86 -28.05
CA ARG A 673 10.68 6.30 -28.33
C ARG A 673 9.32 6.73 -28.87
N SER A 674 8.84 7.88 -28.40
CA SER A 674 7.66 8.53 -28.99
C SER A 674 7.92 8.89 -30.46
N ARG A 675 6.87 8.81 -31.31
CA ARG A 675 6.99 8.94 -32.77
C ARG A 675 7.24 10.38 -33.27
N THR A 676 7.26 11.39 -32.40
CA THR A 676 7.43 12.81 -32.78
C THR A 676 8.73 13.39 -32.19
N PRO A 677 9.54 14.17 -32.93
CA PRO A 677 10.66 14.92 -32.36
C PRO A 677 10.16 15.96 -31.34
N LEU A 678 10.90 16.16 -30.25
CA LEU A 678 10.73 17.29 -29.34
C LEU A 678 11.06 18.60 -30.09
N ASP A 679 10.13 19.11 -30.90
CA ASP A 679 10.29 20.41 -31.54
C ASP A 679 9.93 21.53 -30.56
N GLY A 680 10.97 22.24 -30.10
CA GLY A 680 10.94 23.70 -30.12
C GLY A 680 10.35 24.47 -28.94
N ARG A 681 10.30 23.93 -27.71
CA ARG A 681 10.09 24.77 -26.51
C ARG A 681 11.22 24.62 -25.50
N ARG A 682 12.31 25.37 -25.74
CA ARG A 682 13.21 25.90 -24.71
C ARG A 682 12.79 27.37 -24.45
N PRO A 683 13.01 27.87 -23.22
CA PRO A 683 12.07 28.70 -22.47
C PRO A 683 11.73 30.06 -23.08
#